data_AF-A0A137SL51-F1
#
_entry.id   AF-A0A137SL51-F1
#
_cell.length_a   1.000
_cell.length_b   1.000
_cell.length_c   1.000
_cell.angle_alpha   90.00
_cell.angle_beta   90.00
_cell.angle_gamma   90.00
#
_symmetry.space_group_name_H-M   'P 1'
#
loop_
_entity.id
_entity.type
_entity.pdbx_description
1 polymer ?
#
loop_
_entity_poly.entity_id
_entity_poly.type
_entity_poly.pdbx_seq_one_letter_code
_entity_poly.pdbx_strand_id
1 'polypeptide(L)'
;MNGKYKLSKIATILASCSLVISCGGEQTSKTTSDIYDYSKLPICLDADRNNACGQQEEQVPSLESVSSANTAPYLIDNSGYFLTATASAAVISPFTTLIQNEVLFNPQVAGSEEQAKALLKQLFGSKYNIDFYKLNDMHGPKEPTKLLLASFKHALSLQGDSKALKISAAVDKMVSSRNFDITKSLSQADLDNSYVNLSNRYLIPGSYPVNTFFSSSPITMNENTGMLLALAYGDKLLQVDTTTGSSKLFTPTSTTPSLPSMSTFDDHDDDDDDDDDDDDDDCDDDDYGYKDHCGGKTQLTSIMTFAAQGKHDKNAYLIYQPTIYGDNAVSNTCNSTGNNGIYLTELGKNSKASPLSSALSIDTFSKASGGGQITPVEPSLPDSSADCKNNHINNLVVSYNQNWVTAVFTNGYGANAELQQLSSSTLKQTGKRYTLSSSQPNLILSKEQKLLLVLQTSGTAAAVVDAETLALRSEIIKDNIDFAAFVNDDKYLIVSDKTNTLSWFDITQPTSPNATLVLPENVTKLASDPTGKFSAALTNKKIYLIDNKSQTVIHSQAYSQRYVYGMSMLSNRIIISRSGAIDYIQFDNLTGSPIKVAEQMLSKDLLTRWSTISGRSLVAMTLAELLQDSGEEDAISQPFSGIDLQWRPTSATTVEEVKEVVISGVYRDERISLSKVI
;
A
#
# COMPACT_ATOMS: atom_id res chain seq x y z
N MET A 1 23.47 41.95 -44.79
CA MET A 1 23.00 41.17 -43.62
C MET A 1 21.99 40.15 -44.14
N ASN A 2 22.26 38.85 -44.06
CA ASN A 2 21.37 37.78 -44.52
C ASN A 2 21.89 36.40 -44.09
N GLY A 3 21.00 35.46 -43.77
CA GLY A 3 21.27 34.03 -43.98
C GLY A 3 21.48 33.09 -42.77
N LYS A 4 20.40 32.35 -42.45
CA LYS A 4 20.26 30.89 -42.70
C LYS A 4 21.04 29.82 -41.87
N TYR A 5 20.18 28.99 -41.24
CA TYR A 5 20.16 27.52 -41.18
C TYR A 5 20.72 26.71 -39.99
N LYS A 6 19.89 25.70 -39.67
CA LYS A 6 20.07 24.54 -38.78
C LYS A 6 21.07 23.53 -39.36
N LEU A 7 21.63 22.67 -38.50
CA LEU A 7 21.88 21.20 -38.60
C LEU A 7 22.67 20.85 -37.31
N SER A 8 22.33 20.00 -36.34
CA SER A 8 21.54 18.75 -36.18
C SER A 8 22.41 17.49 -36.08
N LYS A 9 22.03 16.59 -35.15
CA LYS A 9 22.30 15.13 -35.05
C LYS A 9 23.63 14.59 -34.45
N ILE A 10 23.44 13.87 -33.32
CA ILE A 10 23.83 12.46 -33.06
C ILE A 10 25.23 12.12 -32.45
N ALA A 11 25.17 11.18 -31.48
CA ALA A 11 26.18 10.23 -30.96
C ALA A 11 27.38 10.73 -30.12
N THR A 12 27.22 10.64 -28.80
CA THR A 12 27.91 9.69 -27.89
C THR A 12 29.21 9.00 -28.37
N ILE A 13 30.31 9.10 -27.59
CA ILE A 13 30.98 7.97 -26.87
C ILE A 13 32.25 8.42 -26.11
N LEU A 14 32.53 7.71 -25.02
CA LEU A 14 33.64 7.78 -24.05
C LEU A 14 35.07 7.97 -24.63
N ALA A 15 35.87 8.80 -23.95
CA ALA A 15 37.30 8.53 -23.71
C ALA A 15 37.81 9.33 -22.48
N SER A 16 38.66 8.73 -21.66
CA SER A 16 39.30 9.36 -20.49
C SER A 16 40.77 9.71 -20.79
N CYS A 17 41.25 10.88 -20.33
CA CYS A 17 42.62 11.11 -19.79
C CYS A 17 42.91 12.59 -19.43
N SER A 18 42.97 12.87 -18.12
CA SER A 18 44.08 13.49 -17.34
C SER A 18 44.99 14.63 -17.89
N LEU A 19 45.29 15.60 -16.99
CA LEU A 19 46.47 16.52 -16.93
C LEU A 19 46.54 17.69 -17.95
N VAL A 20 47.10 18.90 -17.72
CA VAL A 20 47.58 19.77 -16.60
C VAL A 20 47.55 21.26 -17.09
N ILE A 21 47.93 22.37 -16.41
CA ILE A 21 48.70 22.68 -15.17
C ILE A 21 48.23 24.03 -14.57
N SER A 22 48.29 24.22 -13.23
CA SER A 22 48.78 25.42 -12.51
C SER A 22 48.52 25.26 -10.99
N CYS A 23 49.44 24.74 -10.17
CA CYS A 23 50.70 25.30 -9.65
C CYS A 23 50.54 26.14 -8.36
N GLY A 24 50.93 25.57 -7.21
CA GLY A 24 51.12 26.33 -5.96
C GLY A 24 51.05 25.54 -4.64
N GLY A 25 52.12 24.81 -4.29
CA GLY A 25 52.34 24.31 -2.92
C GLY A 25 52.33 22.78 -2.75
N GLU A 26 53.44 22.23 -2.27
CA GLU A 26 53.55 20.81 -1.92
C GLU A 26 53.02 20.54 -0.50
N GLN A 27 51.90 19.84 -0.39
CA GLN A 27 51.69 18.86 0.67
C GLN A 27 51.06 17.60 0.08
N THR A 28 51.54 16.43 0.50
CA THR A 28 51.02 15.12 0.08
C THR A 28 49.72 14.78 0.83
N SER A 29 48.67 15.55 0.53
CA SER A 29 47.32 15.24 0.95
C SER A 29 46.85 13.93 0.29
N LYS A 30 47.07 12.82 1.00
CA LYS A 30 46.23 11.63 0.82
C LYS A 30 44.79 12.11 0.99
N THR A 31 43.99 12.02 -0.07
CA THR A 31 42.57 12.34 -0.03
C THR A 31 41.89 11.39 0.93
N THR A 32 41.65 11.86 2.16
CA THR A 32 40.81 11.17 3.12
C THR A 32 39.40 11.15 2.54
N SER A 33 38.98 9.98 2.06
CA SER A 33 37.54 9.67 1.90
C SER A 33 36.84 10.06 3.20
N ASP A 34 35.71 10.75 3.03
CA ASP A 34 34.96 11.26 4.16
C ASP A 34 34.36 10.05 4.87
N ILE A 35 34.57 9.95 6.19
CA ILE A 35 34.15 8.75 6.94
C ILE A 35 32.61 8.59 6.92
N TYR A 36 31.92 9.66 6.52
CA TYR A 36 30.48 9.72 6.31
C TYR A 36 30.12 9.94 4.83
N ASP A 37 30.93 9.48 3.85
CA ASP A 37 30.61 9.57 2.41
C ASP A 37 29.23 8.96 2.05
N TYR A 38 28.69 8.07 2.89
CA TYR A 38 27.33 7.56 2.77
C TYR A 38 26.23 8.62 3.01
N SER A 39 26.49 9.72 3.73
CA SER A 39 25.50 10.80 3.96
C SER A 39 25.24 11.67 2.72
N LYS A 40 26.00 11.43 1.64
CA LYS A 40 25.90 12.10 0.33
C LYS A 40 25.10 11.27 -0.67
N LEU A 41 24.53 10.14 -0.24
CA LEU A 41 23.71 9.24 -1.06
C LEU A 41 22.23 9.62 -0.96
N PRO A 42 21.40 9.32 -1.97
CA PRO A 42 19.95 9.46 -1.88
C PRO A 42 19.38 8.68 -0.69
N ILE A 43 18.38 9.28 -0.04
CA ILE A 43 17.66 8.69 1.09
C ILE A 43 16.28 8.27 0.59
N CYS A 44 15.86 7.05 0.91
CA CYS A 44 14.53 6.53 0.58
C CYS A 44 13.66 6.51 1.84
N LEU A 45 12.37 6.84 1.69
CA LEU A 45 11.36 6.67 2.73
C LEU A 45 10.70 5.29 2.55
N ASP A 46 10.97 4.34 3.46
CA ASP A 46 10.51 2.93 3.45
C ASP A 46 9.01 2.86 3.86
N ALA A 47 8.15 3.45 3.05
CA ALA A 47 6.77 3.79 3.39
C ALA A 47 5.85 2.55 3.44
N ASP A 48 6.07 1.53 2.62
CA ASP A 48 5.36 0.23 2.76
C ASP A 48 6.00 -0.68 3.82
N ARG A 49 7.14 -0.25 4.39
CA ARG A 49 7.89 -0.87 5.49
C ARG A 49 8.33 -2.29 5.15
N ASN A 50 8.93 -2.47 3.97
CA ASN A 50 9.52 -3.72 3.49
C ASN A 50 11.05 -3.82 3.70
N ASN A 51 11.74 -2.70 3.96
CA ASN A 51 13.21 -2.56 4.06
C ASN A 51 13.97 -2.64 2.71
N ALA A 52 13.35 -2.29 1.59
CA ALA A 52 14.03 -2.12 0.30
C ALA A 52 13.36 -0.98 -0.49
N CYS A 53 14.17 -0.10 -1.06
CA CYS A 53 13.68 1.11 -1.73
C CYS A 53 12.93 0.77 -3.03
N GLY A 54 11.60 0.87 -3.00
CA GLY A 54 10.74 0.59 -4.14
C GLY A 54 10.81 1.65 -5.23
N GLN A 55 10.46 1.30 -6.48
CA GLN A 55 10.36 2.28 -7.59
C GLN A 55 9.32 3.39 -7.33
N GLN A 56 8.38 3.15 -6.41
CA GLN A 56 7.27 4.02 -6.08
C GLN A 56 7.49 4.80 -4.77
N GLU A 57 8.61 4.59 -4.08
CA GLU A 57 8.92 5.25 -2.81
C GLU A 57 9.64 6.59 -3.02
N GLU A 58 9.48 7.51 -2.08
CA GLU A 58 10.02 8.86 -2.21
C GLU A 58 11.52 8.89 -1.89
N GLN A 59 12.33 9.21 -2.89
CA GLN A 59 13.76 9.48 -2.73
C GLN A 59 13.99 10.98 -2.48
N VAL A 60 14.52 11.31 -1.30
CA VAL A 60 14.82 12.67 -0.86
C VAL A 60 16.33 12.95 -0.87
N PRO A 61 16.76 14.19 -1.16
CA PRO A 61 18.18 14.57 -1.15
C PRO A 61 18.76 14.76 0.26
N SER A 62 17.91 14.98 1.27
CA SER A 62 18.33 15.13 2.67
C SER A 62 17.16 14.88 3.62
N LEU A 63 17.45 14.57 4.89
CA LEU A 63 16.44 14.49 5.95
C LEU A 63 15.78 15.85 6.24
N GLU A 64 16.48 16.97 6.01
CA GLU A 64 15.93 18.32 6.15
C GLU A 64 14.80 18.63 5.14
N SER A 65 14.76 17.91 4.02
CA SER A 65 13.67 18.01 3.03
C SER A 65 12.44 17.15 3.35
N VAL A 66 12.48 16.37 4.43
CA VAL A 66 11.37 15.51 4.88
C VAL A 66 10.42 16.28 5.79
N SER A 67 9.11 16.03 5.66
CA SER A 67 8.10 16.62 6.56
C SER A 67 8.34 16.21 8.02
N SER A 68 8.28 17.16 8.95
CA SER A 68 8.53 16.93 10.40
C SER A 68 7.53 16.01 11.12
N ALA A 69 6.49 15.52 10.42
CA ALA A 69 5.59 14.47 10.90
C ALA A 69 5.68 13.20 10.05
N ASN A 70 6.85 12.92 9.46
CA ASN A 70 7.13 11.65 8.80
C ASN A 70 7.06 10.48 9.81
N THR A 71 6.50 9.36 9.36
CA THR A 71 6.36 8.10 10.10
C THR A 71 6.94 6.91 9.35
N ALA A 72 7.49 7.10 8.14
CA ALA A 72 8.23 6.09 7.40
C ALA A 72 9.68 5.99 7.93
N PRO A 73 10.26 4.79 8.05
CA PRO A 73 11.68 4.59 8.32
C PRO A 73 12.53 5.15 7.16
N TYR A 74 13.81 5.39 7.42
CA TYR A 74 14.75 5.83 6.40
C TYR A 74 15.67 4.71 5.95
N LEU A 75 15.94 4.63 4.65
CA LEU A 75 16.84 3.66 4.03
C LEU A 75 17.82 4.34 3.08
N ILE A 76 19.10 3.97 3.16
CA ILE A 76 20.10 4.17 2.10
C ILE A 76 20.44 2.77 1.58
N ASP A 77 20.01 2.46 0.36
CA ASP A 77 20.34 1.21 -0.33
C ASP A 77 21.16 1.45 -1.60
N ASN A 78 22.30 0.77 -1.71
CA ASN A 78 23.20 0.80 -2.86
C ASN A 78 24.05 -0.49 -2.86
N SER A 79 24.71 -0.76 -3.98
CA SER A 79 25.70 -1.84 -4.17
C SER A 79 26.76 -1.98 -3.06
N GLY A 80 27.10 -0.89 -2.36
CA GLY A 80 28.12 -0.86 -1.30
C GLY A 80 27.61 -0.44 0.09
N TYR A 81 26.32 -0.16 0.27
CA TYR A 81 25.74 0.29 1.54
C TYR A 81 24.29 -0.17 1.66
N PHE A 82 23.94 -0.72 2.82
CA PHE A 82 22.57 -0.88 3.26
C PHE A 82 22.52 -0.35 4.69
N LEU A 83 21.98 0.86 4.86
CA LEU A 83 21.90 1.55 6.15
C LEU A 83 20.47 2.00 6.39
N THR A 84 19.95 1.72 7.58
CA THR A 84 18.58 2.07 7.98
C THR A 84 18.55 2.99 9.20
N ALA A 85 17.41 3.64 9.40
CA ALA A 85 17.10 4.41 10.60
C ALA A 85 15.58 4.42 10.86
N THR A 86 15.21 4.63 12.12
CA THR A 86 13.85 4.93 12.55
C THR A 86 13.37 6.27 11.97
N ALA A 87 12.06 6.46 11.81
CA ALA A 87 11.45 7.73 11.37
C ALA A 87 11.81 8.92 12.29
N SER A 88 12.16 8.63 13.55
CA SER A 88 12.58 9.56 14.59
C SER A 88 14.04 10.06 14.46
N ALA A 89 14.82 9.54 13.51
CA ALA A 89 16.23 9.87 13.38
C ALA A 89 16.49 11.12 12.52
N ALA A 90 17.33 12.02 13.04
CA ALA A 90 17.88 13.18 12.31
C ALA A 90 19.16 12.83 11.52
N VAL A 91 19.61 11.57 11.56
CA VAL A 91 20.74 11.06 10.78
C VAL A 91 20.54 9.59 10.42
N ILE A 92 20.99 9.17 9.24
CA ILE A 92 21.14 7.74 8.91
C ILE A 92 22.61 7.38 9.10
N SER A 93 22.90 6.33 9.87
CA SER A 93 24.27 5.89 10.14
C SER A 93 24.32 4.39 10.47
N PRO A 94 25.51 3.76 10.50
CA PRO A 94 25.64 2.39 10.99
C PRO A 94 25.10 2.17 12.40
N PHE A 95 25.01 3.21 13.23
CA PHE A 95 24.45 3.13 14.58
C PHE A 95 22.92 3.16 14.59
N THR A 96 22.28 3.95 13.73
CA THR A 96 20.82 3.86 13.55
C THR A 96 20.44 2.53 12.91
N THR A 97 21.31 1.95 12.08
CA THR A 97 21.14 0.60 11.52
C THR A 97 21.19 -0.47 12.60
N LEU A 98 22.10 -0.36 13.60
CA LEU A 98 22.09 -1.24 14.78
C LEU A 98 20.78 -1.10 15.58
N ILE A 99 20.35 0.13 15.88
CA ILE A 99 19.13 0.39 16.65
C ILE A 99 17.91 -0.19 15.90
N GLN A 100 17.71 0.20 14.64
CA GLN A 100 16.61 -0.26 13.79
C GLN A 100 16.60 -1.79 13.62
N ASN A 101 17.77 -2.43 13.51
CA ASN A 101 17.84 -3.89 13.39
C ASN A 101 17.41 -4.60 14.69
N GLU A 102 17.84 -4.13 15.87
CA GLU A 102 17.32 -4.67 17.14
C GLU A 102 15.80 -4.46 17.24
N VAL A 103 15.28 -3.27 16.93
CA VAL A 103 13.84 -2.96 16.96
C VAL A 103 13.03 -3.91 16.06
N LEU A 104 13.50 -4.19 14.85
CA LEU A 104 12.85 -5.08 13.89
C LEU A 104 12.96 -6.59 14.22
N PHE A 105 14.17 -7.06 14.55
CA PHE A 105 14.51 -8.49 14.54
C PHE A 105 14.77 -9.11 15.92
N ASN A 106 15.02 -8.31 16.96
CA ASN A 106 15.16 -8.85 18.31
C ASN A 106 13.77 -9.04 18.96
N PRO A 107 13.31 -10.27 19.21
CA PRO A 107 12.02 -10.52 19.84
C PRO A 107 11.91 -9.94 21.27
N GLN A 108 13.03 -9.75 21.98
CA GLN A 108 13.04 -9.28 23.37
C GLN A 108 12.75 -7.78 23.53
N VAL A 109 12.88 -6.95 22.47
CA VAL A 109 12.64 -5.49 22.56
C VAL A 109 11.24 -5.08 22.09
N ALA A 110 10.44 -6.01 21.57
CA ALA A 110 9.04 -5.82 21.16
C ALA A 110 8.75 -4.56 20.30
N GLY A 111 9.71 -4.12 19.48
CA GLY A 111 9.60 -2.91 18.65
C GLY A 111 9.88 -1.58 19.37
N SER A 112 10.38 -1.56 20.61
CA SER A 112 10.77 -0.33 21.31
C SER A 112 12.20 0.10 20.97
N GLU A 113 12.31 1.33 20.45
CA GLU A 113 13.58 2.00 20.17
C GLU A 113 14.40 2.27 21.45
N GLU A 114 13.73 2.56 22.56
CA GLU A 114 14.32 2.80 23.87
C GLU A 114 14.95 1.54 24.45
N GLN A 115 14.27 0.38 24.31
CA GLN A 115 14.79 -0.91 24.76
C GLN A 115 15.98 -1.36 23.90
N ALA A 116 15.90 -1.20 22.58
CA ALA A 116 17.04 -1.42 21.68
C ALA A 116 18.25 -0.53 22.04
N LYS A 117 18.03 0.78 22.26
CA LYS A 117 19.08 1.71 22.73
C LYS A 117 19.67 1.31 24.08
N ALA A 118 18.85 0.86 25.03
CA ALA A 118 19.30 0.39 26.35
C ALA A 118 20.19 -0.86 26.25
N LEU A 119 19.76 -1.86 25.47
CA LEU A 119 20.50 -3.10 25.24
C LEU A 119 21.85 -2.84 24.56
N LEU A 120 21.86 -2.06 23.47
CA LEU A 120 23.09 -1.69 22.76
C LEU A 120 24.03 -0.85 23.63
N LYS A 121 23.50 0.04 24.49
CA LYS A 121 24.27 0.79 25.49
C LYS A 121 24.92 -0.14 26.52
N GLN A 122 24.21 -1.16 27.00
CA GLN A 122 24.72 -2.16 27.95
C GLN A 122 25.83 -3.02 27.33
N LEU A 123 25.68 -3.46 26.08
CA LEU A 123 26.64 -4.33 25.40
C LEU A 123 27.91 -3.61 24.91
N PHE A 124 27.76 -2.40 24.37
CA PHE A 124 28.81 -1.72 23.61
C PHE A 124 29.21 -0.34 24.15
N GLY A 125 28.35 0.31 24.95
CA GLY A 125 28.51 1.71 25.36
C GLY A 125 29.80 1.98 26.14
N SER A 126 30.17 1.10 27.08
CA SER A 126 31.42 1.20 27.83
C SER A 126 32.64 0.84 26.98
N LYS A 127 32.56 -0.25 26.20
CA LYS A 127 33.67 -0.77 25.38
C LYS A 127 34.18 0.22 24.33
N TYR A 128 33.28 1.01 23.73
CA TYR A 128 33.62 1.95 22.65
C TYR A 128 33.47 3.44 23.05
N ASN A 129 33.12 3.73 24.32
CA ASN A 129 32.76 5.07 24.81
C ASN A 129 31.64 5.73 23.99
N ILE A 130 30.49 5.04 23.88
CA ILE A 130 29.34 5.40 23.03
C ILE A 130 28.09 5.64 23.87
N ASP A 131 27.22 6.53 23.38
CA ASP A 131 25.95 6.89 24.00
C ASP A 131 24.78 6.73 23.02
N PHE A 132 24.19 5.53 22.97
CA PHE A 132 23.15 5.15 22.00
C PHE A 132 21.90 6.04 22.02
N TYR A 133 21.61 6.69 23.15
CA TYR A 133 20.53 7.67 23.25
C TYR A 133 20.71 8.92 22.38
N LYS A 134 21.92 9.19 21.86
CA LYS A 134 22.25 10.35 21.02
C LYS A 134 22.48 10.01 19.54
N LEU A 135 22.46 8.72 19.18
CA LEU A 135 22.89 8.28 17.84
C LEU A 135 21.82 8.47 16.76
N ASN A 136 20.62 8.92 17.13
CA ASN A 136 19.63 9.47 16.20
C ASN A 136 20.02 10.86 15.69
N ASP A 137 20.88 11.59 16.43
CA ASP A 137 21.22 12.99 16.17
C ASP A 137 22.66 13.18 15.65
N MET A 138 23.47 12.12 15.65
CA MET A 138 24.87 12.16 15.20
C MET A 138 25.41 10.80 14.70
N HIS A 139 26.25 10.83 13.67
CA HIS A 139 26.88 9.66 13.01
C HIS A 139 27.75 8.73 13.91
N GLY A 140 27.90 9.05 15.20
CA GLY A 140 28.75 8.34 16.15
C GLY A 140 30.27 8.52 15.94
N PRO A 141 31.12 7.80 16.70
CA PRO A 141 32.57 8.01 16.66
C PRO A 141 33.26 7.33 15.46
N LYS A 142 34.14 8.08 14.79
CA LYS A 142 34.81 7.73 13.53
C LYS A 142 35.37 6.30 13.40
N GLU A 143 36.12 5.80 14.39
CA GLU A 143 36.71 4.45 14.27
C GLU A 143 35.66 3.34 14.43
N PRO A 144 34.80 3.32 15.47
CA PRO A 144 33.60 2.49 15.51
C PRO A 144 32.73 2.53 14.23
N THR A 145 32.49 3.70 13.63
CA THR A 145 31.74 3.81 12.36
C THR A 145 32.41 3.01 11.23
N LYS A 146 33.76 3.05 11.11
CA LYS A 146 34.50 2.26 10.11
C LYS A 146 34.37 0.75 10.35
N LEU A 147 34.44 0.30 11.60
CA LEU A 147 34.31 -1.12 11.95
C LEU A 147 32.94 -1.66 11.56
N LEU A 148 31.87 -0.93 11.91
CA LEU A 148 30.51 -1.29 11.52
C LEU A 148 30.32 -1.31 10.00
N LEU A 149 30.84 -0.31 9.27
CA LEU A 149 30.80 -0.30 7.80
C LEU A 149 31.57 -1.46 7.16
N ALA A 150 32.73 -1.85 7.71
CA ALA A 150 33.49 -3.00 7.21
C ALA A 150 32.71 -4.30 7.43
N SER A 151 32.15 -4.49 8.63
CA SER A 151 31.33 -5.64 9.00
C SER A 151 30.04 -5.76 8.19
N PHE A 152 29.32 -4.66 7.97
CA PHE A 152 28.12 -4.64 7.12
C PHE A 152 28.46 -4.89 5.64
N LYS A 153 29.57 -4.36 5.11
CA LYS A 153 30.03 -4.66 3.74
C LYS A 153 30.44 -6.13 3.58
N HIS A 154 31.10 -6.72 4.58
CA HIS A 154 31.39 -8.16 4.61
C HIS A 154 30.09 -8.98 4.59
N ALA A 155 29.13 -8.65 5.46
CA ALA A 155 27.85 -9.33 5.52
C ALA A 155 27.07 -9.26 4.20
N LEU A 156 27.00 -8.08 3.57
CA LEU A 156 26.34 -7.89 2.28
C LEU A 156 26.96 -8.73 1.15
N SER A 157 28.25 -9.07 1.25
CA SER A 157 28.98 -9.91 0.28
C SER A 157 28.72 -11.42 0.40
N LEU A 158 28.06 -11.87 1.47
CA LEU A 158 27.61 -13.26 1.64
C LEU A 158 26.43 -13.58 0.68
N GLN A 159 26.04 -14.85 0.58
CA GLN A 159 24.96 -15.30 -0.31
C GLN A 159 23.57 -15.04 0.29
N GLY A 160 22.53 -15.18 -0.53
CA GLY A 160 21.13 -14.88 -0.20
C GLY A 160 20.67 -13.49 -0.69
N ASP A 161 19.36 -13.34 -0.86
CA ASP A 161 18.80 -12.19 -1.60
C ASP A 161 18.44 -10.99 -0.72
N SER A 162 18.05 -11.19 0.54
CA SER A 162 17.68 -10.08 1.44
C SER A 162 18.90 -9.45 2.12
N LYS A 163 19.07 -8.15 1.88
CA LYS A 163 20.11 -7.32 2.53
C LYS A 163 19.84 -7.14 4.03
N ALA A 164 18.57 -6.97 4.42
CA ALA A 164 18.17 -6.80 5.82
C ALA A 164 18.60 -7.99 6.69
N LEU A 165 18.49 -9.22 6.17
CA LEU A 165 18.91 -10.43 6.89
C LEU A 165 20.42 -10.57 7.03
N LYS A 166 21.18 -10.20 6.00
CA LYS A 166 22.65 -10.15 6.05
C LYS A 166 23.10 -9.20 7.16
N ILE A 167 22.47 -8.03 7.26
CA ILE A 167 22.70 -7.10 8.37
C ILE A 167 22.24 -7.70 9.70
N SER A 168 21.08 -8.35 9.77
CA SER A 168 20.59 -8.96 11.02
C SER A 168 21.52 -10.03 11.58
N ALA A 169 21.98 -10.97 10.73
CA ALA A 169 22.97 -11.96 11.13
C ALA A 169 24.32 -11.32 11.52
N ALA A 170 24.69 -10.20 10.88
CA ALA A 170 25.85 -9.42 11.30
C ALA A 170 25.67 -8.83 12.72
N VAL A 171 24.51 -8.26 13.04
CA VAL A 171 24.22 -7.69 14.38
C VAL A 171 24.16 -8.78 15.44
N ASP A 172 23.50 -9.92 15.18
CA ASP A 172 23.54 -11.09 16.09
C ASP A 172 24.97 -11.56 16.36
N LYS A 173 25.83 -11.57 15.32
CA LYS A 173 27.26 -11.90 15.48
C LYS A 173 28.01 -10.82 16.27
N MET A 174 27.67 -9.54 16.13
CA MET A 174 28.25 -8.47 16.93
C MET A 174 27.84 -8.54 18.40
N VAL A 175 26.57 -8.90 18.69
CA VAL A 175 26.03 -9.02 20.05
C VAL A 175 26.62 -10.22 20.76
N SER A 176 26.60 -11.41 20.15
CA SER A 176 27.18 -12.64 20.71
C SER A 176 28.69 -12.53 20.94
N SER A 177 29.45 -12.00 19.98
CA SER A 177 30.91 -11.74 20.14
C SER A 177 31.24 -10.49 20.96
N ARG A 178 30.23 -9.67 21.30
CA ARG A 178 30.35 -8.32 21.88
C ARG A 178 31.37 -7.44 21.15
N ASN A 179 31.43 -7.51 19.82
CA ASN A 179 32.41 -6.82 18.99
C ASN A 179 31.82 -6.26 17.69
N PHE A 180 32.17 -5.02 17.32
CA PHE A 180 31.75 -4.41 16.04
C PHE A 180 32.53 -4.92 14.82
N ASP A 181 33.75 -5.46 15.00
CA ASP A 181 34.45 -6.16 13.92
C ASP A 181 34.13 -7.65 13.95
N ILE A 182 33.35 -8.07 12.96
CA ILE A 182 32.95 -9.46 12.71
C ILE A 182 33.45 -9.98 11.35
N THR A 183 34.31 -9.21 10.66
CA THR A 183 34.76 -9.48 9.28
C THR A 183 35.48 -10.82 9.10
N LYS A 184 35.96 -11.41 10.20
CA LYS A 184 36.63 -12.72 10.24
C LYS A 184 35.82 -13.81 10.93
N SER A 185 34.66 -13.49 11.51
CA SER A 185 33.88 -14.39 12.36
C SER A 185 32.46 -14.64 11.85
N LEU A 186 31.89 -13.74 11.05
CA LEU A 186 30.63 -13.98 10.34
C LEU A 186 30.89 -14.81 9.08
N SER A 187 30.15 -15.90 8.96
CA SER A 187 30.22 -16.91 7.91
C SER A 187 28.85 -17.13 7.27
N GLN A 188 28.78 -17.81 6.13
CA GLN A 188 27.50 -18.18 5.51
C GLN A 188 26.63 -19.02 6.47
N ALA A 189 27.23 -19.90 7.26
CA ALA A 189 26.52 -20.74 8.23
C ALA A 189 25.83 -19.94 9.36
N ASP A 190 26.26 -18.70 9.63
CA ASP A 190 25.56 -17.82 10.58
C ASP A 190 24.24 -17.27 10.01
N LEU A 191 24.12 -17.18 8.68
CA LEU A 191 22.88 -16.78 8.00
C LEU A 191 21.97 -18.00 7.85
N ASP A 192 22.53 -19.11 7.37
CA ASP A 192 21.78 -20.31 7.01
C ASP A 192 21.12 -21.02 8.20
N ASN A 193 21.69 -20.92 9.41
CA ASN A 193 21.21 -21.65 10.60
C ASN A 193 20.43 -20.79 11.61
N SER A 194 20.63 -19.47 11.63
CA SER A 194 19.99 -18.59 12.64
C SER A 194 18.66 -17.98 12.21
N TYR A 195 18.27 -18.14 10.93
CA TYR A 195 17.13 -17.46 10.32
C TYR A 195 16.21 -18.43 9.56
N VAL A 196 14.89 -18.22 9.67
CA VAL A 196 13.86 -19.00 8.97
C VAL A 196 13.20 -18.13 7.91
N ASN A 197 13.51 -18.37 6.63
CA ASN A 197 12.96 -17.59 5.51
C ASN A 197 11.77 -18.32 4.85
N LEU A 198 10.55 -17.85 5.08
CA LEU A 198 9.33 -18.38 4.45
C LEU A 198 8.79 -17.50 3.31
N SER A 199 9.50 -16.44 2.91
CA SER A 199 9.04 -15.51 1.88
C SER A 199 8.69 -16.21 0.57
N ASN A 200 7.47 -15.96 0.09
CA ASN A 200 6.80 -16.56 -1.08
C ASN A 200 6.56 -18.07 -1.00
N ARG A 201 6.99 -18.75 0.08
CA ARG A 201 6.81 -20.19 0.29
C ARG A 201 5.64 -20.51 1.22
N TYR A 202 5.23 -19.56 2.05
CA TYR A 202 4.11 -19.68 2.99
C TYR A 202 3.19 -18.46 2.90
N LEU A 203 1.91 -18.64 3.25
CA LEU A 203 0.91 -17.59 3.35
C LEU A 203 0.39 -17.51 4.79
N ILE A 204 0.62 -16.38 5.49
CA ILE A 204 0.06 -16.14 6.82
C ILE A 204 -1.25 -15.35 6.68
N PRO A 205 -2.41 -15.95 6.96
CA PRO A 205 -3.69 -15.26 6.95
C PRO A 205 -3.93 -14.53 8.28
N GLY A 206 -4.69 -13.44 8.20
CA GLY A 206 -5.45 -12.91 9.33
C GLY A 206 -6.58 -12.00 8.88
N SER A 207 -7.39 -11.56 9.84
CA SER A 207 -8.59 -10.76 9.60
C SER A 207 -8.79 -9.66 10.64
N TYR A 208 -9.32 -8.52 10.21
CA TYR A 208 -9.68 -7.39 11.05
C TYR A 208 -11.18 -7.11 10.99
N PRO A 209 -11.90 -7.13 12.12
CA PRO A 209 -13.33 -6.80 12.14
C PRO A 209 -13.53 -5.31 11.85
N VAL A 210 -14.12 -5.02 10.69
CA VAL A 210 -14.46 -3.68 10.22
C VAL A 210 -15.97 -3.64 10.04
N ASN A 211 -16.68 -3.53 11.16
CA ASN A 211 -18.14 -3.57 11.22
C ASN A 211 -18.84 -2.43 10.42
N THR A 212 -18.09 -1.44 9.89
CA THR A 212 -18.62 -0.38 9.02
C THR A 212 -18.71 -0.78 7.55
N PHE A 213 -18.15 -1.92 7.15
CA PHE A 213 -18.22 -2.44 5.77
C PHE A 213 -19.45 -3.33 5.57
N PHE A 214 -20.56 -2.73 5.11
CA PHE A 214 -21.80 -3.44 4.78
C PHE A 214 -22.17 -3.41 3.29
N SER A 215 -21.46 -2.63 2.46
CA SER A 215 -21.84 -2.36 1.07
C SER A 215 -20.63 -2.32 0.14
N SER A 216 -20.87 -2.46 -1.17
CA SER A 216 -19.85 -2.41 -2.23
C SER A 216 -19.42 -0.98 -2.57
N SER A 217 -19.20 -0.17 -1.53
CA SER A 217 -18.66 1.17 -1.62
C SER A 217 -17.23 1.15 -2.17
N PRO A 218 -16.75 2.25 -2.79
CA PRO A 218 -15.39 2.35 -3.32
C PRO A 218 -14.35 2.17 -2.20
N ILE A 219 -13.35 1.34 -2.51
CA ILE A 219 -12.18 1.07 -1.67
C ILE A 219 -10.96 1.24 -2.56
N THR A 220 -10.03 2.10 -2.13
CA THR A 220 -8.80 2.40 -2.85
C THR A 220 -7.59 2.09 -1.96
N MET A 221 -6.46 1.84 -2.62
CA MET A 221 -5.16 1.61 -1.99
C MET A 221 -4.15 2.58 -2.62
N ASN A 222 -3.36 3.26 -1.80
CA ASN A 222 -2.08 3.81 -2.23
C ASN A 222 -1.02 2.72 -1.95
N GLU A 223 -0.68 1.97 -3.00
CA GLU A 223 0.24 0.82 -2.89
C GLU A 223 1.63 1.24 -2.38
N ASN A 224 2.08 2.47 -2.68
CA ASN A 224 3.34 3.04 -2.20
C ASN A 224 3.42 3.20 -0.66
N THR A 225 2.27 3.27 0.02
CA THR A 225 2.19 3.65 1.46
C THR A 225 1.42 2.63 2.31
N GLY A 226 0.82 1.61 1.69
CA GLY A 226 -0.09 0.69 2.36
C GLY A 226 -1.37 1.34 2.92
N MET A 227 -1.65 2.60 2.56
CA MET A 227 -2.84 3.32 3.05
C MET A 227 -4.07 2.93 2.22
N LEU A 228 -5.01 2.24 2.87
CA LEU A 228 -6.34 1.96 2.35
C LEU A 228 -7.29 3.10 2.74
N LEU A 229 -8.08 3.58 1.77
CA LEU A 229 -9.16 4.53 1.99
C LEU A 229 -10.46 3.94 1.44
N ALA A 230 -11.49 3.89 2.28
CA ALA A 230 -12.79 3.32 1.92
C ALA A 230 -13.93 4.27 2.29
N LEU A 231 -14.92 4.37 1.40
CA LEU A 231 -16.20 4.95 1.74
C LEU A 231 -17.01 3.92 2.55
N ALA A 232 -17.53 4.35 3.69
CA ALA A 232 -18.34 3.57 4.62
C ALA A 232 -19.75 4.17 4.74
N TYR A 233 -20.67 3.42 5.34
CA TYR A 233 -22.08 3.81 5.44
C TYR A 233 -22.28 5.19 6.12
N GLY A 234 -23.17 6.01 5.54
CA GLY A 234 -23.47 7.38 6.00
C GLY A 234 -22.40 8.41 5.59
N ASP A 235 -21.92 8.33 4.34
CA ASP A 235 -20.86 9.16 3.74
C ASP A 235 -19.53 9.19 4.53
N LYS A 236 -19.29 8.21 5.40
CA LYS A 236 -18.12 8.19 6.27
C LYS A 236 -16.88 7.72 5.51
N LEU A 237 -15.71 8.24 5.87
CA LEU A 237 -14.44 7.73 5.34
C LEU A 237 -13.76 6.89 6.42
N LEU A 238 -13.35 5.68 6.06
CA LEU A 238 -12.45 4.85 6.83
C LEU A 238 -11.07 4.90 6.19
N GLN A 239 -10.08 5.42 6.91
CA GLN A 239 -8.66 5.28 6.54
C GLN A 239 -8.04 4.17 7.40
N VAL A 240 -7.29 3.27 6.77
CA VAL A 240 -6.56 2.17 7.42
C VAL A 240 -5.14 2.12 6.89
N ASP A 241 -4.17 2.31 7.76
CA ASP A 241 -2.80 1.91 7.52
C ASP A 241 -2.74 0.37 7.53
N THR A 242 -2.58 -0.26 6.37
CA THR A 242 -2.51 -1.73 6.26
C THR A 242 -1.12 -2.30 6.54
N THR A 243 -0.17 -1.46 6.96
CA THR A 243 1.14 -1.86 7.51
C THR A 243 1.08 -2.08 9.02
N THR A 244 0.47 -1.17 9.80
CA THR A 244 0.33 -1.28 11.28
C THR A 244 -1.06 -1.70 11.78
N GLY A 245 -2.10 -1.45 11.00
CA GLY A 245 -3.52 -1.63 11.35
C GLY A 245 -4.20 -0.37 11.86
N SER A 246 -3.43 0.71 12.08
CA SER A 246 -3.96 1.93 12.64
C SER A 246 -5.06 2.49 11.75
N SER A 247 -6.25 2.63 12.31
CA SER A 247 -7.51 2.75 11.56
C SER A 247 -8.46 3.74 12.22
N LYS A 248 -9.16 4.55 11.42
CA LYS A 248 -9.94 5.68 11.94
C LYS A 248 -11.12 6.01 11.03
N LEU A 249 -12.26 6.33 11.64
CA LEU A 249 -13.50 6.65 10.95
C LEU A 249 -13.79 8.15 11.05
N PHE A 250 -14.12 8.75 9.92
CA PHE A 250 -14.39 10.18 9.78
C PHE A 250 -15.81 10.39 9.28
N THR A 251 -16.46 11.44 9.75
CA THR A 251 -17.75 11.88 9.17
C THR A 251 -17.50 13.23 8.51
N PRO A 252 -17.79 13.41 7.20
CA PRO A 252 -17.66 14.71 6.56
C PRO A 252 -18.46 15.76 7.32
N THR A 253 -17.84 16.91 7.60
CA THR A 253 -18.56 18.16 7.82
C THR A 253 -19.20 18.58 6.50
N SER A 254 -20.33 17.94 6.18
CA SER A 254 -21.15 18.33 5.05
C SER A 254 -21.54 19.80 5.19
N THR A 255 -21.14 20.62 4.21
CA THR A 255 -21.73 21.93 3.98
C THR A 255 -23.09 21.78 3.30
N THR A 256 -23.97 20.97 3.90
CA THR A 256 -25.38 20.93 3.55
C THR A 256 -26.01 22.24 4.02
N PRO A 257 -26.60 23.05 3.14
CA PRO A 257 -27.69 23.91 3.55
C PRO A 257 -28.74 23.05 4.26
N SER A 258 -29.57 23.67 5.10
CA SER A 258 -30.73 23.00 5.68
C SER A 258 -31.51 22.26 4.60
N LEU A 259 -31.94 21.02 4.90
CA LEU A 259 -33.05 20.39 4.18
C LEU A 259 -34.13 21.46 3.96
N PRO A 260 -34.68 21.62 2.74
CA PRO A 260 -35.91 22.38 2.61
C PRO A 260 -36.91 21.74 3.57
N SER A 261 -37.54 22.54 4.42
CA SER A 261 -38.71 22.04 5.13
C SER A 261 -39.67 21.61 4.05
N MET A 262 -40.02 20.32 4.00
CA MET A 262 -41.31 19.99 3.43
C MET A 262 -42.31 20.80 4.27
N SER A 263 -43.00 21.74 3.62
CA SER A 263 -44.33 22.09 4.06
C SER A 263 -45.08 20.78 4.18
N THR A 264 -45.78 20.58 5.30
CA THR A 264 -46.71 19.47 5.38
C THR A 264 -47.67 19.60 4.20
N PHE A 265 -47.64 18.62 3.31
CA PHE A 265 -48.87 18.24 2.65
C PHE A 265 -49.69 17.66 3.79
N ASP A 266 -50.60 18.50 4.30
CA ASP A 266 -51.62 18.04 5.22
C ASP A 266 -52.58 17.19 4.38
N ASP A 267 -52.26 15.89 4.31
CA ASP A 267 -53.13 14.85 3.74
C ASP A 267 -54.40 14.82 4.59
N HIS A 268 -55.36 15.67 4.21
CA HIS A 268 -56.70 15.66 4.75
C HIS A 268 -57.44 14.44 4.21
N ASP A 269 -57.37 13.34 4.97
CA ASP A 269 -58.40 12.30 4.95
C ASP A 269 -59.75 12.95 5.29
N ASP A 270 -60.64 13.08 4.30
CA ASP A 270 -62.10 13.11 4.44
C ASP A 270 -62.69 12.78 3.05
N ASP A 271 -63.42 11.66 2.94
CA ASP A 271 -64.16 11.26 1.73
C ASP A 271 -65.46 12.10 1.57
N ASP A 272 -65.95 12.30 0.33
CA ASP A 272 -67.36 12.08 -0.10
C ASP A 272 -67.67 12.73 -1.48
N ASP A 273 -68.07 11.87 -2.43
CA ASP A 273 -69.12 11.96 -3.48
C ASP A 273 -69.35 13.16 -4.46
N ASP A 274 -69.71 12.74 -5.70
CA ASP A 274 -70.61 13.32 -6.74
C ASP A 274 -70.23 14.51 -7.67
N ASP A 275 -70.30 14.17 -8.98
CA ASP A 275 -70.83 14.88 -10.18
C ASP A 275 -70.40 16.30 -10.64
N ASP A 276 -69.83 16.31 -11.87
CA ASP A 276 -70.02 17.23 -13.02
C ASP A 276 -69.64 18.74 -13.00
N ASP A 277 -69.41 19.24 -14.22
CA ASP A 277 -69.27 20.62 -14.75
C ASP A 277 -68.03 21.50 -14.39
N ASP A 278 -67.26 21.79 -15.45
CA ASP A 278 -66.56 23.03 -15.84
C ASP A 278 -66.19 24.11 -14.79
N ASP A 279 -64.89 24.42 -14.64
CA ASP A 279 -64.32 25.72 -15.07
C ASP A 279 -62.77 25.76 -15.00
N ASP A 280 -62.17 26.55 -15.89
CA ASP A 280 -60.75 26.66 -16.24
C ASP A 280 -59.77 27.08 -15.11
N ASP A 281 -58.50 26.61 -15.20
CA ASP A 281 -57.31 27.46 -14.93
C ASP A 281 -56.09 26.91 -15.71
N ASP A 282 -55.86 27.45 -16.91
CA ASP A 282 -54.98 26.92 -17.98
C ASP A 282 -53.50 26.69 -17.60
N CYS A 283 -52.91 25.58 -18.05
CA CYS A 283 -51.45 25.38 -18.16
C CYS A 283 -50.95 24.52 -19.35
N ASP A 284 -51.84 24.12 -20.27
CA ASP A 284 -51.56 23.67 -21.63
C ASP A 284 -52.42 24.57 -22.56
N ASP A 285 -52.02 25.06 -23.74
CA ASP A 285 -50.81 24.85 -24.56
C ASP A 285 -50.49 26.15 -25.38
N ASP A 286 -49.65 26.04 -26.41
CA ASP A 286 -49.44 26.95 -27.57
C ASP A 286 -48.51 28.20 -27.48
N ASP A 287 -47.49 28.14 -28.37
CA ASP A 287 -46.82 29.21 -29.14
C ASP A 287 -45.97 30.35 -28.49
N TYR A 288 -44.64 30.26 -28.76
CA TYR A 288 -43.66 31.37 -28.91
C TYR A 288 -43.50 32.43 -27.78
N GLY A 289 -43.48 32.05 -26.50
CA GLY A 289 -43.18 32.97 -25.39
C GLY A 289 -42.22 32.47 -24.32
N TYR A 290 -40.93 32.83 -24.36
CA TYR A 290 -39.96 32.47 -23.29
C TYR A 290 -40.20 33.26 -21.99
N LYS A 291 -40.99 32.67 -21.08
CA LYS A 291 -41.13 32.99 -19.65
C LYS A 291 -41.36 31.65 -18.94
N ASP A 292 -40.42 31.00 -18.25
CA ASP A 292 -39.61 31.49 -17.13
C ASP A 292 -40.48 32.18 -16.07
N HIS A 293 -41.03 31.42 -15.09
CA HIS A 293 -41.37 31.90 -13.73
C HIS A 293 -41.80 30.81 -12.69
N CYS A 294 -41.97 29.52 -13.03
CA CYS A 294 -42.06 28.43 -12.03
C CYS A 294 -40.67 28.00 -11.48
N GLY A 295 -39.82 28.98 -11.19
CA GLY A 295 -38.36 28.88 -11.08
C GLY A 295 -37.80 28.30 -9.78
N GLY A 296 -38.34 27.18 -9.28
CA GLY A 296 -37.76 26.44 -8.14
C GLY A 296 -36.54 25.62 -8.54
N LYS A 297 -35.33 26.20 -8.53
CA LYS A 297 -34.09 25.41 -8.69
C LYS A 297 -33.85 24.52 -7.47
N THR A 298 -34.34 23.28 -7.52
CA THR A 298 -34.01 22.21 -6.57
C THR A 298 -32.49 22.03 -6.51
N GLN A 299 -31.88 22.53 -5.43
CA GLN A 299 -30.44 22.44 -5.25
C GLN A 299 -30.07 20.99 -4.95
N LEU A 300 -29.58 20.29 -5.97
CA LEU A 300 -29.17 18.89 -5.91
C LEU A 300 -28.23 18.66 -4.72
N THR A 301 -28.71 17.95 -3.70
CA THR A 301 -27.89 17.51 -2.57
C THR A 301 -26.75 16.63 -3.07
N SER A 302 -25.58 16.76 -2.46
CA SER A 302 -24.36 16.07 -2.87
C SER A 302 -24.08 14.88 -1.96
N ILE A 303 -23.82 13.70 -2.53
CA ILE A 303 -23.25 12.54 -1.84
C ILE A 303 -21.82 12.31 -2.28
N MET A 304 -21.01 11.71 -1.42
CA MET A 304 -19.64 11.32 -1.76
C MET A 304 -19.67 9.93 -2.40
N THR A 305 -19.20 9.80 -3.63
CA THR A 305 -19.30 8.54 -4.40
C THR A 305 -17.95 7.92 -4.75
N PHE A 306 -16.84 8.60 -4.48
CA PHE A 306 -15.49 8.05 -4.59
C PHE A 306 -14.50 8.73 -3.65
N ALA A 307 -13.50 7.99 -3.18
CA ALA A 307 -12.41 8.49 -2.35
C ALA A 307 -11.09 7.76 -2.67
N ALA A 308 -10.03 8.53 -2.94
CA ALA A 308 -8.67 8.04 -3.08
C ALA A 308 -7.70 8.82 -2.18
N GLN A 309 -6.73 8.12 -1.59
CA GLN A 309 -5.57 8.77 -0.97
C GLN A 309 -4.83 9.61 -2.02
N GLY A 310 -4.18 10.69 -1.60
CA GLY A 310 -3.31 11.50 -2.44
C GLY A 310 -1.90 10.93 -2.54
N LYS A 311 -0.93 11.75 -3.00
CA LYS A 311 0.48 11.36 -3.06
C LYS A 311 1.05 11.02 -1.68
N HIS A 312 0.58 11.68 -0.63
CA HIS A 312 1.06 11.48 0.74
C HIS A 312 -0.08 11.04 1.65
N ASP A 313 0.27 10.58 2.86
CA ASP A 313 -0.63 10.23 3.96
C ASP A 313 -1.55 11.38 4.44
N LYS A 314 -1.27 12.61 3.98
CA LYS A 314 -1.92 13.87 4.39
C LYS A 314 -2.88 14.51 3.38
N ASN A 315 -3.16 13.90 2.24
CA ASN A 315 -4.19 14.41 1.33
C ASN A 315 -5.06 13.30 0.72
N ALA A 316 -6.27 13.65 0.30
CA ALA A 316 -7.19 12.74 -0.39
C ALA A 316 -7.98 13.46 -1.50
N TYR A 317 -8.23 12.75 -2.60
CA TYR A 317 -9.17 13.17 -3.64
C TYR A 317 -10.52 12.55 -3.38
N LEU A 318 -11.57 13.37 -3.33
CA LEU A 318 -12.94 12.93 -3.09
C LEU A 318 -13.82 13.40 -4.24
N ILE A 319 -14.71 12.53 -4.72
CA ILE A 319 -15.71 12.86 -5.74
C ILE A 319 -17.07 12.97 -5.08
N TYR A 320 -17.70 14.13 -5.26
CA TYR A 320 -19.10 14.36 -4.88
C TYR A 320 -19.98 14.38 -6.13
N GLN A 321 -21.16 13.78 -6.05
CA GLN A 321 -22.14 13.70 -7.13
C GLN A 321 -23.56 14.05 -6.64
N PRO A 322 -24.44 14.55 -7.51
CA PRO A 322 -25.82 14.87 -7.15
C PRO A 322 -26.62 13.61 -6.78
N THR A 323 -27.44 13.67 -5.73
CA THR A 323 -28.30 12.57 -5.27
C THR A 323 -29.52 12.32 -6.16
N ILE A 324 -29.98 13.33 -6.90
CA ILE A 324 -31.19 13.25 -7.72
C ILE A 324 -30.77 13.18 -9.20
N TYR A 325 -31.25 12.16 -9.89
CA TYR A 325 -31.12 12.04 -11.34
C TYR A 325 -31.96 13.14 -12.00
N GLY A 326 -31.31 14.09 -12.69
CA GLY A 326 -32.02 15.22 -13.29
C GLY A 326 -31.13 16.30 -13.91
N ASP A 327 -29.83 16.34 -13.60
CA ASP A 327 -28.92 17.24 -14.32
C ASP A 327 -28.56 16.69 -15.70
N ASN A 328 -28.97 17.43 -16.74
CA ASN A 328 -28.72 17.16 -18.14
C ASN A 328 -27.73 18.18 -18.76
N ALA A 329 -27.08 19.02 -17.95
CA ALA A 329 -26.21 20.10 -18.41
C ALA A 329 -24.83 19.59 -18.87
N VAL A 330 -24.75 19.19 -20.14
CA VAL A 330 -23.52 18.80 -20.86
C VAL A 330 -22.35 19.75 -20.52
N SER A 331 -21.40 19.27 -19.68
CA SER A 331 -20.17 19.99 -19.35
C SER A 331 -19.00 19.04 -19.21
N ASN A 332 -17.97 19.27 -20.02
CA ASN A 332 -16.68 18.59 -19.94
C ASN A 332 -15.55 19.52 -19.46
N THR A 333 -15.89 20.55 -18.67
CA THR A 333 -14.93 21.47 -18.05
C THR A 333 -15.08 21.51 -16.53
N CYS A 334 -14.02 21.95 -15.84
CA CYS A 334 -14.14 22.32 -14.43
C CYS A 334 -14.84 23.69 -14.33
N ASN A 335 -15.98 23.74 -13.65
CA ASN A 335 -16.71 24.98 -13.38
C ASN A 335 -16.06 25.76 -12.22
N SER A 336 -16.31 27.06 -12.14
CA SER A 336 -15.90 27.90 -10.99
C SER A 336 -16.88 27.79 -9.81
N THR A 337 -18.10 27.31 -10.05
CA THR A 337 -19.20 27.23 -9.08
C THR A 337 -19.89 25.86 -9.13
N GLY A 338 -20.47 25.44 -8.00
CA GLY A 338 -21.08 24.12 -7.82
C GLY A 338 -20.55 23.40 -6.57
N ASN A 339 -21.25 22.35 -6.16
CA ASN A 339 -20.92 21.54 -4.98
C ASN A 339 -20.41 20.13 -5.33
N ASN A 340 -20.71 19.62 -6.53
CA ASN A 340 -20.26 18.31 -7.01
C ASN A 340 -18.97 18.44 -7.83
N GLY A 341 -18.22 17.35 -7.98
CA GLY A 341 -16.93 17.29 -8.67
C GLY A 341 -15.82 16.71 -7.79
N ILE A 342 -14.56 16.95 -8.18
CA ILE A 342 -13.38 16.46 -7.44
C ILE A 342 -12.87 17.57 -6.51
N TYR A 343 -12.58 17.20 -5.25
CA TYR A 343 -11.91 18.05 -4.28
C TYR A 343 -10.63 17.39 -3.77
N LEU A 344 -9.52 18.14 -3.75
CA LEU A 344 -8.30 17.73 -3.07
C LEU A 344 -8.31 18.26 -1.63
N THR A 345 -8.49 17.39 -0.66
CA THR A 345 -8.66 17.75 0.76
C THR A 345 -7.41 17.41 1.56
N GLU A 346 -7.00 18.31 2.47
CA GLU A 346 -5.95 18.07 3.47
C GLU A 346 -6.48 17.19 4.62
N LEU A 347 -5.66 16.27 5.11
CA LEU A 347 -5.96 15.42 6.25
C LEU A 347 -5.29 16.01 7.50
N GLY A 348 -6.09 16.50 8.46
CA GLY A 348 -5.70 16.77 9.86
C GLY A 348 -6.21 18.08 10.45
N LYS A 349 -6.49 19.06 9.59
CA LYS A 349 -6.84 20.44 9.95
C LYS A 349 -8.18 20.47 10.73
N ASN A 350 -8.15 21.03 11.95
CA ASN A 350 -9.32 21.22 12.84
C ASN A 350 -10.04 19.94 13.33
N SER A 351 -9.31 18.82 13.46
CA SER A 351 -9.87 17.47 13.67
C SER A 351 -10.59 17.19 15.01
N LYS A 352 -11.64 16.36 14.96
CA LYS A 352 -12.51 15.89 16.07
C LYS A 352 -12.94 14.41 15.90
N ALA A 353 -12.04 13.57 15.39
CA ALA A 353 -12.35 12.17 15.10
C ALA A 353 -12.64 11.26 16.30
N SER A 354 -13.46 10.22 16.04
CA SER A 354 -13.66 9.08 16.94
C SER A 354 -12.71 7.92 16.58
N PRO A 355 -11.99 7.31 17.54
CA PRO A 355 -11.34 6.03 17.32
C PRO A 355 -12.39 4.92 17.13
N LEU A 356 -12.03 3.85 16.43
CA LEU A 356 -12.83 2.63 16.43
C LEU A 356 -12.83 2.00 17.84
N SER A 357 -13.94 1.37 18.23
CA SER A 357 -14.13 0.76 19.56
C SER A 357 -13.17 -0.40 19.86
N SER A 358 -12.49 -0.91 18.83
CA SER A 358 -11.35 -1.81 18.90
C SER A 358 -10.27 -1.30 17.93
N ALA A 359 -9.06 -1.03 18.43
CA ALA A 359 -7.92 -0.74 17.57
C ALA A 359 -7.52 -2.01 16.80
N LEU A 360 -7.45 -1.95 15.47
CA LEU A 360 -7.00 -3.08 14.66
C LEU A 360 -5.48 -3.25 14.83
N SER A 361 -5.01 -4.49 14.91
CA SER A 361 -3.65 -4.81 15.35
C SER A 361 -3.00 -5.78 14.38
N ILE A 362 -2.14 -5.27 13.47
CA ILE A 362 -1.39 -6.12 12.53
C ILE A 362 -0.15 -6.69 13.21
N ASP A 363 0.00 -8.00 13.24
CA ASP A 363 1.26 -8.61 13.66
C ASP A 363 2.11 -8.99 12.44
N THR A 364 2.89 -8.01 11.97
CA THR A 364 3.92 -8.17 10.92
C THR A 364 5.12 -7.30 11.27
N PHE A 365 6.30 -7.60 10.69
CA PHE A 365 7.53 -6.82 10.87
C PHE A 365 7.34 -5.31 10.67
N SER A 366 6.40 -4.89 9.80
CA SER A 366 6.09 -3.49 9.51
C SER A 366 5.62 -2.68 10.72
N LYS A 367 5.08 -3.28 11.80
CA LYS A 367 4.85 -2.54 13.05
C LYS A 367 6.15 -2.11 13.72
N ALA A 368 7.18 -2.97 13.67
CA ALA A 368 8.44 -2.81 14.37
C ALA A 368 9.48 -2.00 13.58
N SER A 369 9.14 -1.40 12.44
CA SER A 369 10.08 -0.61 11.65
C SER A 369 10.35 0.81 12.19
N GLY A 370 9.98 1.10 13.44
CA GLY A 370 10.45 2.31 14.13
C GLY A 370 9.84 3.60 13.60
N GLY A 371 8.53 3.74 13.75
CA GLY A 371 7.83 5.03 13.71
C GLY A 371 6.78 5.06 14.81
N GLY A 372 6.40 6.26 15.27
CA GLY A 372 5.23 6.40 16.14
C GLY A 372 4.01 5.76 15.46
N GLN A 373 3.06 5.22 16.26
CA GLN A 373 1.84 4.65 15.71
C GLN A 373 1.20 5.67 14.75
N ILE A 374 0.96 5.27 13.49
CA ILE A 374 0.36 6.15 12.48
C ILE A 374 -1.12 6.31 12.84
N THR A 375 -1.43 7.13 13.85
CA THR A 375 -2.79 7.57 14.14
C THR A 375 -3.31 8.23 12.86
N PRO A 376 -4.30 7.62 12.17
CA PRO A 376 -4.70 8.13 10.85
C PRO A 376 -5.29 9.53 11.00
N VAL A 377 -5.40 10.27 9.92
CA VAL A 377 -5.52 11.74 10.00
C VAL A 377 -6.80 12.18 9.30
N GLU A 378 -7.57 13.07 9.93
CA GLU A 378 -8.97 13.32 9.55
C GLU A 378 -9.11 14.33 8.40
N PRO A 379 -9.80 14.00 7.30
CA PRO A 379 -10.04 14.91 6.19
C PRO A 379 -10.83 16.15 6.64
N SER A 380 -10.25 17.34 6.43
CA SER A 380 -10.86 18.60 6.84
C SER A 380 -11.88 19.09 5.79
N LEU A 381 -13.09 18.54 5.85
CA LEU A 381 -14.02 18.60 4.72
C LEU A 381 -14.93 19.84 4.71
N PRO A 382 -15.07 20.55 3.57
CA PRO A 382 -14.18 20.61 2.39
C PRO A 382 -13.40 21.94 2.35
N ASP A 383 -12.46 22.14 3.28
CA ASP A 383 -11.59 23.33 3.31
C ASP A 383 -10.39 23.15 2.34
N SER A 384 -10.74 22.93 1.07
CA SER A 384 -9.85 22.55 -0.02
C SER A 384 -9.22 23.76 -0.71
N SER A 385 -7.94 23.64 -1.05
CA SER A 385 -7.20 24.63 -1.85
C SER A 385 -7.26 24.38 -3.36
N ALA A 386 -7.87 23.27 -3.80
CA ALA A 386 -7.94 22.86 -5.20
C ALA A 386 -9.16 21.98 -5.48
N ASP A 387 -10.04 22.45 -6.37
CA ASP A 387 -11.24 21.75 -6.81
C ASP A 387 -11.41 21.76 -8.34
N CYS A 388 -12.17 20.78 -8.84
CA CYS A 388 -12.71 20.75 -10.19
C CYS A 388 -14.21 20.43 -10.08
N LYS A 389 -15.04 21.47 -9.95
CA LYS A 389 -16.49 21.34 -9.83
C LYS A 389 -17.13 20.93 -11.15
N ASN A 390 -17.81 19.78 -11.18
CA ASN A 390 -18.55 19.28 -12.33
C ASN A 390 -19.50 18.16 -11.84
N ASN A 391 -20.77 18.19 -12.26
CA ASN A 391 -21.80 17.26 -11.77
C ASN A 391 -21.71 15.85 -12.39
N HIS A 392 -20.81 15.65 -13.36
CA HIS A 392 -20.75 14.47 -14.23
C HIS A 392 -19.37 13.77 -14.25
N ILE A 393 -18.49 14.12 -13.31
CA ILE A 393 -17.32 13.29 -13.00
C ILE A 393 -17.77 12.12 -12.14
N ASN A 394 -17.31 10.89 -12.42
CA ASN A 394 -17.74 9.67 -11.71
C ASN A 394 -16.61 8.76 -11.21
N ASN A 395 -15.37 8.91 -11.70
CA ASN A 395 -14.23 8.11 -11.28
C ASN A 395 -12.91 8.87 -11.54
N LEU A 396 -11.85 8.54 -10.80
CA LEU A 396 -10.50 9.05 -11.04
C LEU A 396 -9.42 7.99 -10.74
N VAL A 397 -8.30 8.11 -11.44
CA VAL A 397 -7.07 7.36 -11.19
C VAL A 397 -5.98 8.33 -10.75
N VAL A 398 -5.40 8.07 -9.58
CA VAL A 398 -4.28 8.84 -9.03
C VAL A 398 -2.97 8.25 -9.53
N SER A 399 -2.10 9.10 -10.10
CA SER A 399 -0.73 8.72 -10.43
C SER A 399 0.22 9.33 -9.41
N TYR A 400 0.42 8.62 -8.30
CA TYR A 400 1.15 9.07 -7.10
C TYR A 400 2.57 9.59 -7.39
N ASN A 401 3.23 9.07 -8.43
CA ASN A 401 4.59 9.41 -8.82
C ASN A 401 4.62 10.58 -9.83
N GLN A 402 3.46 11.10 -10.23
CA GLN A 402 3.29 12.05 -11.33
C GLN A 402 2.58 13.34 -10.86
N ASN A 403 2.71 14.40 -11.67
CA ASN A 403 2.10 15.70 -11.38
C ASN A 403 0.65 15.84 -11.90
N TRP A 404 -0.03 14.72 -12.13
CA TRP A 404 -1.38 14.67 -12.71
C TRP A 404 -2.22 13.50 -12.18
N VAL A 405 -3.54 13.61 -12.35
CA VAL A 405 -4.54 12.55 -12.15
C VAL A 405 -5.41 12.45 -13.40
N THR A 406 -5.99 11.29 -13.68
CA THR A 406 -6.88 11.09 -14.84
C THR A 406 -8.29 10.81 -14.36
N ALA A 407 -9.25 11.66 -14.74
CA ALA A 407 -10.64 11.57 -14.33
C ALA A 407 -11.55 11.22 -15.51
N VAL A 408 -12.62 10.47 -15.25
CA VAL A 408 -13.68 10.18 -16.21
C VAL A 408 -14.71 11.31 -16.16
N PHE A 409 -14.86 12.04 -17.27
CA PHE A 409 -15.93 13.00 -17.48
C PHE A 409 -17.02 12.36 -18.35
N THR A 410 -18.28 12.45 -17.94
CA THR A 410 -19.43 12.09 -18.78
C THR A 410 -20.15 13.37 -19.23
N ASN A 411 -20.75 13.36 -20.42
CA ASN A 411 -21.46 14.53 -20.96
C ASN A 411 -22.94 14.56 -20.53
N GLY A 412 -23.22 14.26 -19.25
CA GLY A 412 -24.59 14.02 -18.77
C GLY A 412 -25.12 12.63 -19.14
N TYR A 413 -26.42 12.42 -18.97
CA TYR A 413 -27.05 11.10 -19.15
C TYR A 413 -27.12 10.69 -20.63
N GLY A 414 -26.60 9.51 -20.98
CA GLY A 414 -26.68 8.93 -22.32
C GLY A 414 -25.69 9.49 -23.37
N ALA A 415 -24.78 10.39 -22.99
CA ALA A 415 -23.82 11.01 -23.91
C ALA A 415 -22.38 10.44 -23.81
N ASN A 416 -21.55 10.75 -24.81
CA ASN A 416 -20.15 10.33 -24.90
C ASN A 416 -19.38 10.67 -23.61
N ALA A 417 -18.50 9.75 -23.17
CA ALA A 417 -17.58 9.99 -22.07
C ALA A 417 -16.14 10.21 -22.58
N GLU A 418 -15.32 10.88 -21.78
CA GLU A 418 -13.90 11.06 -22.07
C GLU A 418 -13.05 11.01 -20.79
N LEU A 419 -11.88 10.37 -20.87
CA LEU A 419 -10.82 10.58 -19.90
C LEU A 419 -10.26 11.98 -20.09
N GLN A 420 -10.07 12.72 -19.01
CA GLN A 420 -9.32 13.97 -19.01
C GLN A 420 -8.27 13.98 -17.91
N GLN A 421 -7.10 14.51 -18.24
CA GLN A 421 -6.01 14.67 -17.29
C GLN A 421 -6.12 16.03 -16.58
N LEU A 422 -5.96 16.01 -15.26
CA LEU A 422 -5.96 17.16 -14.37
C LEU A 422 -4.60 17.26 -13.66
N SER A 423 -4.15 18.47 -13.33
CA SER A 423 -3.00 18.68 -12.43
C SER A 423 -3.28 18.08 -11.05
N SER A 424 -2.38 17.26 -10.51
CA SER A 424 -2.60 16.57 -9.22
C SER A 424 -2.71 17.53 -8.03
N SER A 425 -2.01 18.67 -8.08
CA SER A 425 -1.99 19.67 -7.00
C SER A 425 -3.00 20.81 -7.15
N THR A 426 -3.60 20.99 -8.33
CA THR A 426 -4.52 22.13 -8.59
C THR A 426 -5.85 21.74 -9.23
N LEU A 427 -6.03 20.46 -9.61
CA LEU A 427 -7.18 19.89 -10.34
C LEU A 427 -7.56 20.59 -11.66
N LYS A 428 -6.73 21.50 -12.16
CA LYS A 428 -6.92 22.16 -13.46
C LYS A 428 -6.66 21.20 -14.62
N GLN A 429 -7.55 21.21 -15.61
CA GLN A 429 -7.43 20.41 -16.84
C GLN A 429 -6.15 20.77 -17.61
N THR A 430 -5.39 19.75 -18.03
CA THR A 430 -4.16 19.92 -18.83
C THR A 430 -4.43 19.96 -20.35
N GLY A 431 -5.66 19.67 -20.76
CA GLY A 431 -6.07 19.58 -22.16
C GLY A 431 -5.77 18.22 -22.83
N LYS A 432 -5.21 17.23 -22.11
CA LYS A 432 -5.10 15.85 -22.60
C LYS A 432 -6.43 15.13 -22.42
N ARG A 433 -6.85 14.38 -23.46
CA ARG A 433 -8.15 13.71 -23.53
C ARG A 433 -8.10 12.39 -24.29
N TYR A 434 -8.94 11.44 -23.92
CA TYR A 434 -9.18 10.19 -24.67
C TYR A 434 -10.66 9.81 -24.63
N THR A 435 -11.27 9.59 -25.80
CA THR A 435 -12.70 9.27 -25.95
C THR A 435 -13.01 7.85 -25.48
N LEU A 436 -14.11 7.66 -24.75
CA LEU A 436 -14.58 6.38 -24.23
C LEU A 436 -15.87 5.93 -24.93
N SER A 437 -16.03 4.61 -25.10
CA SER A 437 -17.32 3.99 -25.48
C SER A 437 -18.23 3.71 -24.28
N SER A 438 -17.70 3.81 -23.05
CA SER A 438 -18.42 3.60 -21.80
C SER A 438 -18.30 4.80 -20.87
N SER A 439 -19.39 5.16 -20.20
CA SER A 439 -19.37 6.12 -19.08
C SER A 439 -18.76 5.52 -17.80
N GLN A 440 -18.66 4.20 -17.71
CA GLN A 440 -18.08 3.47 -16.58
C GLN A 440 -16.97 2.54 -17.11
N PRO A 441 -15.80 3.07 -17.49
CA PRO A 441 -14.62 2.24 -17.78
C PRO A 441 -14.00 1.72 -16.47
N ASN A 442 -13.41 0.53 -16.51
CA ASN A 442 -12.47 0.09 -15.49
C ASN A 442 -11.06 0.52 -15.93
N LEU A 443 -10.35 1.24 -15.06
CA LEU A 443 -9.11 1.94 -15.36
C LEU A 443 -7.98 1.41 -14.49
N ILE A 444 -6.96 0.84 -15.11
CA ILE A 444 -5.84 0.20 -14.43
C ILE A 444 -4.54 0.89 -14.85
N LEU A 445 -3.92 1.58 -13.90
CA LEU A 445 -2.64 2.26 -14.11
C LEU A 445 -1.48 1.24 -14.14
N SER A 446 -0.45 1.52 -14.94
CA SER A 446 0.78 0.74 -14.94
C SER A 446 1.64 1.03 -13.70
N LYS A 447 2.53 0.11 -13.34
CA LYS A 447 3.34 0.17 -12.11
C LYS A 447 4.41 1.26 -12.14
N GLU A 448 4.98 1.57 -13.31
CA GLU A 448 5.78 2.78 -13.55
C GLU A 448 4.93 4.05 -13.74
N GLN A 449 3.60 3.91 -13.79
CA GLN A 449 2.61 4.99 -13.99
C GLN A 449 2.77 5.74 -15.32
N LYS A 450 3.23 5.05 -16.36
CA LYS A 450 3.46 5.57 -17.73
C LYS A 450 2.38 5.15 -18.72
N LEU A 451 1.69 4.03 -18.45
CA LEU A 451 0.60 3.52 -19.26
C LEU A 451 -0.69 3.41 -18.44
N LEU A 452 -1.82 3.48 -19.11
CA LEU A 452 -3.15 3.32 -18.53
C LEU A 452 -3.93 2.33 -19.41
N LEU A 453 -4.36 1.22 -18.82
CA LEU A 453 -5.28 0.28 -19.45
C LEU A 453 -6.71 0.77 -19.24
N VAL A 454 -7.47 0.82 -20.33
CA VAL A 454 -8.88 1.22 -20.38
C VAL A 454 -9.70 0.00 -20.78
N LEU A 455 -10.31 -0.64 -19.78
CA LEU A 455 -11.30 -1.71 -19.98
C LEU A 455 -12.68 -1.07 -20.14
N GLN A 456 -13.38 -1.45 -21.21
CA GLN A 456 -14.66 -0.86 -21.60
C GLN A 456 -15.76 -1.94 -21.65
N THR A 457 -16.85 -1.71 -22.39
CA THR A 457 -17.94 -2.68 -22.56
C THR A 457 -17.48 -3.98 -23.24
N SER A 458 -18.16 -5.09 -22.95
CA SER A 458 -18.00 -6.38 -23.65
C SER A 458 -18.01 -6.19 -25.17
N GLY A 459 -17.12 -6.89 -25.89
CA GLY A 459 -16.95 -6.75 -27.34
C GLY A 459 -16.16 -5.51 -27.79
N THR A 460 -15.69 -4.67 -26.85
CA THR A 460 -14.72 -3.60 -27.13
C THR A 460 -13.31 -4.10 -26.77
N ALA A 461 -12.33 -3.89 -27.65
CA ALA A 461 -10.94 -4.19 -27.34
C ALA A 461 -10.43 -3.32 -26.17
N ALA A 462 -9.58 -3.89 -25.32
CA ALA A 462 -9.00 -3.16 -24.19
C ALA A 462 -7.86 -2.26 -24.67
N ALA A 463 -8.00 -0.95 -24.49
CA ALA A 463 -7.03 0.01 -25.00
C ALA A 463 -5.92 0.28 -23.97
N VAL A 464 -4.66 0.24 -24.41
CA VAL A 464 -3.52 0.74 -23.65
C VAL A 464 -3.21 2.14 -24.15
N VAL A 465 -3.37 3.15 -23.30
CA VAL A 465 -3.05 4.54 -23.60
C VAL A 465 -1.81 5.00 -22.83
N ASP A 466 -1.11 5.96 -23.42
CA ASP A 466 -0.02 6.70 -22.80
C ASP A 466 -0.58 7.60 -21.69
N ALA A 467 -0.11 7.46 -20.45
CA ALA A 467 -0.79 8.11 -19.33
C ALA A 467 -0.46 9.62 -19.20
N GLU A 468 0.70 10.07 -19.73
CA GLU A 468 1.07 11.50 -19.78
C GLU A 468 0.31 12.24 -20.88
N THR A 469 0.06 11.61 -22.04
CA THR A 469 -0.54 12.28 -23.21
C THR A 469 -1.98 11.88 -23.51
N LEU A 470 -2.48 10.80 -22.92
CA LEU A 470 -3.73 10.10 -23.23
C LEU A 470 -3.85 9.62 -24.69
N ALA A 471 -2.71 9.45 -25.38
CA ALA A 471 -2.67 8.90 -26.74
C ALA A 471 -2.72 7.37 -26.74
N LEU A 472 -3.46 6.77 -27.68
CA LEU A 472 -3.49 5.31 -27.85
C LEU A 472 -2.10 4.76 -28.20
N ARG A 473 -1.67 3.70 -27.50
CA ARG A 473 -0.40 2.98 -27.73
C ARG A 473 -0.61 1.63 -28.40
N SER A 474 -1.55 0.83 -27.89
CA SER A 474 -1.90 -0.49 -28.42
C SER A 474 -3.28 -0.93 -27.94
N GLU A 475 -3.82 -2.00 -28.54
CA GLU A 475 -5.11 -2.59 -28.17
C GLU A 475 -4.90 -4.09 -27.89
N ILE A 476 -5.37 -4.58 -26.74
CA ILE A 476 -5.33 -6.00 -26.38
C ILE A 476 -6.51 -6.70 -27.06
N ILE A 477 -6.20 -7.61 -27.98
CA ILE A 477 -7.21 -8.31 -28.79
C ILE A 477 -7.75 -9.51 -27.99
N LYS A 478 -8.51 -9.22 -26.94
CA LYS A 478 -9.13 -10.21 -26.07
C LYS A 478 -10.47 -9.72 -25.53
N ASP A 479 -11.55 -10.38 -25.93
CA ASP A 479 -12.88 -10.12 -25.40
C ASP A 479 -13.02 -10.51 -23.92
N ASN A 480 -13.93 -9.81 -23.23
CA ASN A 480 -14.47 -10.15 -21.91
C ASN A 480 -13.44 -10.19 -20.77
N ILE A 481 -12.34 -9.44 -20.87
CA ILE A 481 -11.45 -9.16 -19.73
C ILE A 481 -12.29 -8.56 -18.59
N ASP A 482 -12.27 -9.22 -17.43
CA ASP A 482 -12.98 -8.79 -16.22
C ASP A 482 -12.01 -8.16 -15.21
N PHE A 483 -10.81 -8.74 -15.12
CA PHE A 483 -9.71 -8.24 -14.30
C PHE A 483 -8.40 -8.29 -15.09
N ALA A 484 -7.54 -7.29 -14.88
CA ALA A 484 -6.22 -7.22 -15.47
C ALA A 484 -5.23 -6.49 -14.54
N ALA A 485 -3.94 -6.71 -14.72
CA ALA A 485 -2.87 -5.98 -14.05
C ALA A 485 -1.59 -5.96 -14.90
N PHE A 486 -0.80 -4.89 -14.79
CA PHE A 486 0.53 -4.81 -15.39
C PHE A 486 1.55 -5.58 -14.53
N VAL A 487 2.40 -6.36 -15.19
CA VAL A 487 3.33 -7.31 -14.56
C VAL A 487 4.69 -7.39 -15.27
N ASN A 488 5.73 -7.73 -14.50
CA ASN A 488 7.15 -7.71 -14.88
C ASN A 488 7.57 -6.37 -15.50
N ASP A 489 7.76 -5.33 -14.69
CA ASP A 489 8.23 -4.00 -15.12
C ASP A 489 7.38 -3.42 -16.28
N ASP A 490 6.06 -3.45 -16.13
CA ASP A 490 5.04 -3.03 -17.11
C ASP A 490 5.07 -3.71 -18.49
N LYS A 491 5.97 -4.67 -18.74
CA LYS A 491 6.14 -5.29 -20.05
C LYS A 491 4.95 -6.19 -20.45
N TYR A 492 4.28 -6.79 -19.48
CA TYR A 492 3.17 -7.71 -19.73
C TYR A 492 1.91 -7.26 -19.02
N LEU A 493 0.77 -7.66 -19.57
CA LEU A 493 -0.53 -7.58 -18.92
C LEU A 493 -1.01 -9.00 -18.59
N ILE A 494 -1.20 -9.30 -17.31
CA ILE A 494 -1.95 -10.50 -16.88
C ILE A 494 -3.44 -10.17 -16.91
N VAL A 495 -4.25 -11.04 -17.50
CA VAL A 495 -5.71 -10.86 -17.60
C VAL A 495 -6.48 -12.12 -17.21
N SER A 496 -7.70 -11.94 -16.72
CA SER A 496 -8.73 -12.97 -16.60
C SER A 496 -10.00 -12.56 -17.35
N ASP A 497 -10.66 -13.52 -17.99
CA ASP A 497 -11.79 -13.31 -18.89
C ASP A 497 -13.09 -13.97 -18.40
N LYS A 498 -13.34 -13.91 -17.08
CA LYS A 498 -14.43 -14.60 -16.35
C LYS A 498 -14.31 -16.12 -16.28
N THR A 499 -13.29 -16.72 -16.91
CA THR A 499 -12.98 -18.14 -16.82
C THR A 499 -12.03 -18.45 -15.66
N ASN A 500 -11.58 -19.70 -15.57
CA ASN A 500 -10.50 -20.16 -14.71
C ASN A 500 -9.09 -19.95 -15.31
N THR A 501 -8.98 -19.31 -16.48
CA THR A 501 -7.70 -19.09 -17.17
C THR A 501 -7.16 -17.69 -16.91
N LEU A 502 -5.88 -17.61 -16.56
CA LEU A 502 -5.07 -16.39 -16.58
C LEU A 502 -4.22 -16.38 -17.85
N SER A 503 -4.07 -15.22 -18.47
CA SER A 503 -3.33 -15.06 -19.74
C SER A 503 -2.39 -13.87 -19.67
N TRP A 504 -1.14 -14.02 -20.14
CA TRP A 504 -0.16 -12.93 -20.19
C TRP A 504 0.00 -12.43 -21.62
N PHE A 505 -0.24 -11.15 -21.86
CA PHE A 505 -0.03 -10.48 -23.16
C PHE A 505 1.17 -9.55 -23.07
N ASP A 506 2.13 -9.65 -24.00
CA ASP A 506 3.17 -8.62 -24.19
C ASP A 506 2.53 -7.36 -24.78
N ILE A 507 2.67 -6.22 -24.11
CA ILE A 507 2.00 -4.97 -24.53
C ILE A 507 2.47 -4.46 -25.90
N THR A 508 3.60 -4.97 -26.39
CA THR A 508 4.17 -4.68 -27.72
C THR A 508 3.72 -5.67 -28.80
N GLN A 509 3.14 -6.82 -28.42
CA GLN A 509 2.62 -7.86 -29.32
C GLN A 509 1.23 -8.36 -28.85
N PRO A 510 0.23 -7.47 -28.79
CA PRO A 510 -0.99 -7.65 -27.99
C PRO A 510 -2.07 -8.53 -28.65
N THR A 511 -1.75 -9.23 -29.74
CA THR A 511 -2.69 -10.01 -30.56
C THR A 511 -3.00 -11.40 -30.01
N SER A 512 -2.16 -11.91 -29.12
CA SER A 512 -2.24 -13.29 -28.60
C SER A 512 -1.43 -13.40 -27.30
N PRO A 513 -1.88 -14.19 -26.32
CA PRO A 513 -1.15 -14.34 -25.07
C PRO A 513 0.16 -15.12 -25.28
N ASN A 514 1.24 -14.65 -24.68
CA ASN A 514 2.55 -15.31 -24.65
C ASN A 514 2.53 -16.58 -23.81
N ALA A 515 1.64 -16.64 -22.80
CA ALA A 515 1.46 -17.78 -21.89
C ALA A 515 0.07 -17.77 -21.27
N THR A 516 -0.38 -18.93 -20.80
CA THR A 516 -1.63 -19.10 -20.03
C THR A 516 -1.42 -20.03 -18.84
N LEU A 517 -2.20 -19.82 -17.79
CA LEU A 517 -2.23 -20.62 -16.57
C LEU A 517 -3.69 -20.96 -16.25
N VAL A 518 -4.03 -22.24 -16.20
CA VAL A 518 -5.39 -22.73 -15.92
C VAL A 518 -5.49 -23.08 -14.44
N LEU A 519 -6.34 -22.35 -13.71
CA LEU A 519 -6.66 -22.62 -12.31
C LEU A 519 -7.81 -23.64 -12.18
N PRO A 520 -8.01 -24.26 -11.01
CA PRO A 520 -9.12 -25.19 -10.77
C PRO A 520 -10.53 -24.56 -10.85
N GLU A 521 -10.65 -23.24 -10.72
CA GLU A 521 -11.91 -22.50 -10.60
C GLU A 521 -11.82 -21.11 -11.23
N ASN A 522 -12.97 -20.53 -11.57
CA ASN A 522 -13.04 -19.18 -12.15
C ASN A 522 -12.50 -18.11 -11.18
N VAL A 523 -11.79 -17.14 -11.75
CA VAL A 523 -11.21 -16.01 -11.01
C VAL A 523 -12.29 -14.99 -10.70
N THR A 524 -12.33 -14.52 -9.45
CA THR A 524 -13.31 -13.55 -8.93
C THR A 524 -12.69 -12.21 -8.51
N LYS A 525 -11.36 -12.17 -8.31
CA LYS A 525 -10.52 -10.97 -8.25
C LYS A 525 -9.10 -11.32 -8.73
N LEU A 526 -8.40 -10.36 -9.31
CA LEU A 526 -6.97 -10.44 -9.68
C LEU A 526 -6.29 -9.12 -9.26
N ALA A 527 -5.10 -9.21 -8.68
CA ALA A 527 -4.24 -8.08 -8.34
C ALA A 527 -2.76 -8.48 -8.50
N SER A 528 -1.86 -7.49 -8.59
CA SER A 528 -0.40 -7.69 -8.66
C SER A 528 0.32 -6.67 -7.81
N ASP A 529 1.49 -7.02 -7.28
CA ASP A 529 2.28 -6.20 -6.37
C ASP A 529 2.85 -4.92 -7.04
N PRO A 530 3.41 -3.94 -6.30
CA PRO A 530 3.99 -2.70 -6.84
C PRO A 530 5.06 -2.89 -7.93
N THR A 531 5.78 -4.01 -7.95
CA THR A 531 6.77 -4.35 -9.00
C THR A 531 6.17 -5.18 -10.14
N GLY A 532 4.97 -5.74 -9.94
CA GLY A 532 4.35 -6.69 -10.86
C GLY A 532 5.11 -8.01 -10.98
N LYS A 533 6.03 -8.34 -10.07
CA LYS A 533 6.74 -9.62 -9.98
C LYS A 533 5.80 -10.75 -9.56
N PHE A 534 4.85 -10.45 -8.68
CA PHE A 534 3.89 -11.38 -8.12
C PHE A 534 2.45 -10.94 -8.40
N SER A 535 1.57 -11.93 -8.55
CA SER A 535 0.12 -11.74 -8.68
C SER A 535 -0.65 -12.58 -7.67
N ALA A 536 -1.77 -12.04 -7.21
CA ALA A 536 -2.76 -12.73 -6.40
C ALA A 536 -4.02 -12.97 -7.25
N ALA A 537 -4.43 -14.22 -7.39
CA ALA A 537 -5.70 -14.60 -8.01
C ALA A 537 -6.62 -15.23 -6.97
N LEU A 538 -7.84 -14.74 -6.87
CA LEU A 538 -8.87 -15.24 -5.95
C LEU A 538 -9.93 -16.05 -6.72
N THR A 539 -10.37 -17.17 -6.16
CA THR A 539 -11.54 -17.94 -6.62
C THR A 539 -12.55 -18.10 -5.48
N ASN A 540 -13.63 -18.86 -5.69
CA ASN A 540 -14.65 -19.10 -4.66
C ASN A 540 -14.22 -20.02 -3.51
N LYS A 541 -13.04 -20.68 -3.60
CA LYS A 541 -12.52 -21.58 -2.56
C LYS A 541 -11.05 -21.39 -2.21
N LYS A 542 -10.27 -20.67 -3.02
CA LYS A 542 -8.81 -20.53 -2.85
C LYS A 542 -8.30 -19.16 -3.27
N ILE A 543 -7.19 -18.78 -2.67
CA ILE A 543 -6.29 -17.76 -3.21
C ILE A 543 -4.99 -18.39 -3.69
N TYR A 544 -4.42 -17.83 -4.75
CA TYR A 544 -3.21 -18.30 -5.42
C TYR A 544 -2.19 -17.16 -5.48
N LEU A 545 -0.99 -17.39 -4.95
CA LEU A 545 0.18 -16.55 -5.19
C LEU A 545 0.89 -17.06 -6.44
N ILE A 546 1.16 -16.16 -7.39
CA ILE A 546 1.68 -16.48 -8.73
C ILE A 546 2.93 -15.66 -8.98
N ASP A 547 4.00 -16.30 -9.46
CA ASP A 547 5.18 -15.63 -9.99
C ASP A 547 4.91 -15.28 -11.46
N ASN A 548 4.97 -13.99 -11.82
CA ASN A 548 4.66 -13.52 -13.17
C ASN A 548 5.81 -13.76 -14.18
N LYS A 549 7.02 -14.07 -13.71
CA LYS A 549 8.21 -14.31 -14.52
C LYS A 549 8.35 -15.79 -14.87
N SER A 550 8.02 -16.72 -13.97
CA SER A 550 7.88 -18.15 -14.29
C SER A 550 6.47 -18.55 -14.71
N GLN A 551 5.47 -17.68 -14.50
CA GLN A 551 4.07 -17.85 -14.89
C GLN A 551 3.38 -19.05 -14.19
N THR A 552 3.79 -19.31 -12.95
CA THR A 552 3.37 -20.47 -12.14
C THR A 552 2.80 -20.05 -10.80
N VAL A 553 1.83 -20.81 -10.29
CA VAL A 553 1.45 -20.77 -8.87
C VAL A 553 2.66 -21.14 -8.01
N ILE A 554 3.02 -20.28 -7.06
CA ILE A 554 4.06 -20.55 -6.05
C ILE A 554 3.44 -21.28 -4.85
N HIS A 555 2.28 -20.79 -4.39
CA HIS A 555 1.55 -21.32 -3.23
C HIS A 555 0.04 -21.09 -3.42
N SER A 556 -0.81 -21.92 -2.81
CA SER A 556 -2.26 -21.68 -2.77
C SER A 556 -2.90 -22.10 -1.45
N GLN A 557 -3.72 -21.23 -0.88
CA GLN A 557 -4.38 -21.44 0.41
C GLN A 557 -5.91 -21.48 0.23
N ALA A 558 -6.60 -22.23 1.10
CA ALA A 558 -8.06 -22.21 1.17
C ALA A 558 -8.55 -20.82 1.63
N TYR A 559 -9.50 -20.24 0.89
CA TYR A 559 -10.15 -18.98 1.22
C TYR A 559 -11.62 -19.07 0.79
N SER A 560 -12.53 -19.02 1.75
CA SER A 560 -13.96 -19.28 1.57
C SER A 560 -14.86 -18.15 2.07
N GLN A 561 -14.27 -16.99 2.41
CA GLN A 561 -15.00 -15.82 2.87
C GLN A 561 -15.87 -15.23 1.76
N ARG A 562 -17.01 -14.66 2.14
CA ARG A 562 -18.04 -14.16 1.20
C ARG A 562 -18.05 -12.64 1.13
N TYR A 563 -18.72 -12.12 0.10
CA TYR A 563 -18.97 -10.68 -0.11
C TYR A 563 -17.68 -9.85 -0.21
N VAL A 564 -16.70 -10.34 -0.97
CA VAL A 564 -15.45 -9.61 -1.28
C VAL A 564 -15.74 -8.47 -2.26
N TYR A 565 -15.56 -7.24 -1.79
CA TYR A 565 -15.75 -6.02 -2.58
C TYR A 565 -14.51 -5.73 -3.44
N GLY A 566 -13.32 -5.73 -2.83
CA GLY A 566 -12.06 -5.39 -3.50
C GLY A 566 -10.88 -6.24 -3.04
N MET A 567 -9.84 -6.27 -3.87
CA MET A 567 -8.55 -6.91 -3.57
C MET A 567 -7.42 -6.03 -4.12
N SER A 568 -6.35 -5.87 -3.35
CA SER A 568 -5.14 -5.11 -3.70
C SER A 568 -3.91 -5.85 -3.18
N MET A 569 -2.72 -5.49 -3.65
CA MET A 569 -1.49 -6.22 -3.31
C MET A 569 -0.33 -5.24 -3.11
N LEU A 570 0.27 -5.26 -1.92
CA LEU A 570 1.53 -4.57 -1.62
C LEU A 570 2.70 -5.52 -1.92
N SER A 571 3.93 -5.01 -1.82
CA SER A 571 5.18 -5.75 -2.05
C SER A 571 5.33 -7.02 -1.20
N ASN A 572 4.59 -7.12 -0.09
CA ASN A 572 4.70 -8.21 0.88
C ASN A 572 3.37 -8.83 1.37
N ARG A 573 2.20 -8.25 1.02
CA ARG A 573 0.88 -8.73 1.47
C ARG A 573 -0.23 -8.51 0.46
N ILE A 574 -1.21 -9.42 0.46
CA ILE A 574 -2.47 -9.26 -0.26
C ILE A 574 -3.50 -8.69 0.72
N ILE A 575 -4.25 -7.69 0.32
CA ILE A 575 -5.32 -7.06 1.12
C ILE A 575 -6.66 -7.35 0.43
N ILE A 576 -7.64 -7.88 1.18
CA ILE A 576 -8.96 -8.26 0.68
C ILE A 576 -10.02 -7.57 1.54
N SER A 577 -10.84 -6.71 0.95
CA SER A 577 -11.91 -6.01 1.65
C SER A 577 -13.25 -6.66 1.38
N ARG A 578 -14.00 -6.98 2.44
CA ARG A 578 -15.27 -7.71 2.38
C ARG A 578 -16.29 -7.22 3.41
N SER A 579 -17.49 -7.78 3.36
CA SER A 579 -18.50 -7.56 4.40
C SER A 579 -17.94 -7.87 5.80
N GLY A 580 -18.03 -6.87 6.68
CA GLY A 580 -17.61 -6.90 8.08
C GLY A 580 -16.10 -6.95 8.34
N ALA A 581 -15.22 -6.92 7.33
CA ALA A 581 -13.77 -7.09 7.57
C ALA A 581 -12.84 -6.60 6.45
N ILE A 582 -11.58 -6.37 6.86
CA ILE A 582 -10.41 -6.42 5.97
C ILE A 582 -9.62 -7.68 6.34
N ASP A 583 -9.48 -8.60 5.39
CA ASP A 583 -8.55 -9.71 5.50
C ASP A 583 -7.20 -9.30 4.90
N TYR A 584 -6.12 -9.88 5.42
CA TYR A 584 -4.78 -9.75 4.86
C TYR A 584 -4.11 -11.12 4.79
N ILE A 585 -3.25 -11.29 3.80
CA ILE A 585 -2.46 -12.51 3.63
C ILE A 585 -1.01 -12.08 3.35
N GLN A 586 -0.17 -12.22 4.37
CA GLN A 586 1.26 -11.91 4.29
C GLN A 586 1.96 -13.03 3.52
N PHE A 587 2.78 -12.67 2.52
CA PHE A 587 3.48 -13.62 1.66
C PHE A 587 5.00 -13.38 1.56
N ASP A 588 5.46 -12.12 1.60
CA ASP A 588 6.89 -11.78 1.67
C ASP A 588 7.21 -11.07 3.00
N ASN A 589 8.48 -10.70 3.22
CA ASN A 589 9.03 -10.27 4.50
C ASN A 589 8.79 -11.29 5.64
N LEU A 590 8.71 -12.59 5.33
CA LEU A 590 8.49 -13.66 6.30
C LEU A 590 9.81 -14.26 6.78
N THR A 591 10.72 -13.44 7.31
CA THR A 591 12.04 -13.92 7.75
C THR A 591 12.58 -13.26 9.01
N GLY A 592 13.02 -14.08 9.96
CA GLY A 592 13.66 -13.68 11.21
C GLY A 592 14.22 -14.91 11.94
N SER A 593 14.53 -14.78 13.23
CA SER A 593 14.84 -15.95 14.07
C SER A 593 13.61 -16.86 14.22
N PRO A 594 13.77 -18.17 14.49
CA PRO A 594 12.65 -19.11 14.55
C PRO A 594 11.52 -18.67 15.48
N ILE A 595 11.84 -18.12 16.66
CA ILE A 595 10.82 -17.64 17.61
C ILE A 595 10.10 -16.37 17.12
N LYS A 596 10.77 -15.50 16.36
CA LYS A 596 10.18 -14.26 15.83
C LYS A 596 9.25 -14.50 14.64
N VAL A 597 9.57 -15.49 13.79
CA VAL A 597 8.66 -15.93 12.72
C VAL A 597 7.51 -16.75 13.28
N ALA A 598 7.75 -17.58 14.30
CA ALA A 598 6.70 -18.31 15.01
C ALA A 598 5.64 -17.39 15.64
N GLU A 599 6.08 -16.29 16.26
CA GLU A 599 5.19 -15.23 16.77
C GLU A 599 4.20 -14.78 15.68
N GLN A 600 4.70 -14.44 14.49
CA GLN A 600 3.88 -13.96 13.38
C GLN A 600 2.94 -15.03 12.80
N MET A 601 3.42 -16.26 12.63
CA MET A 601 2.62 -17.38 12.07
C MET A 601 1.41 -17.76 12.92
N LEU A 602 1.50 -17.58 14.24
CA LEU A 602 0.40 -17.91 15.16
C LEU A 602 -0.75 -16.91 15.05
N SER A 603 -1.72 -17.21 14.20
CA SER A 603 -2.97 -16.44 14.07
C SER A 603 -4.20 -17.24 14.53
N LYS A 604 -5.30 -16.53 14.83
CA LYS A 604 -6.58 -17.15 15.19
C LYS A 604 -7.13 -18.04 14.08
N ASP A 605 -6.86 -17.69 12.82
CA ASP A 605 -7.25 -18.50 11.66
C ASP A 605 -6.45 -19.82 11.59
N LEU A 606 -5.16 -19.80 11.95
CA LEU A 606 -4.33 -21.01 12.05
C LEU A 606 -4.84 -21.94 13.17
N LEU A 607 -5.14 -21.40 14.36
CA LEU A 607 -5.72 -22.20 15.45
C LEU A 607 -7.11 -22.75 15.09
N THR A 608 -7.96 -21.92 14.47
CA THR A 608 -9.29 -22.34 14.02
C THR A 608 -9.16 -23.50 13.03
N ARG A 609 -8.31 -23.37 11.99
CA ARG A 609 -8.02 -24.43 11.00
C ARG A 609 -7.57 -25.71 11.70
N TRP A 610 -6.56 -25.65 12.55
CA TRP A 610 -6.05 -26.80 13.30
C TRP A 610 -7.13 -27.47 14.17
N SER A 611 -7.98 -26.69 14.84
CA SER A 611 -9.04 -27.23 15.71
C SER A 611 -10.19 -27.92 14.98
N THR A 612 -10.36 -27.70 13.67
CA THR A 612 -11.33 -28.47 12.86
C THR A 612 -10.91 -29.93 12.61
N ILE A 613 -9.68 -30.30 12.98
CA ILE A 613 -9.13 -31.65 12.84
C ILE A 613 -9.54 -32.50 14.04
N SER A 614 -10.11 -33.68 13.79
CA SER A 614 -10.64 -34.55 14.83
C SER A 614 -9.56 -35.07 15.78
N GLY A 615 -9.89 -35.10 17.08
CA GLY A 615 -9.03 -35.66 18.14
C GLY A 615 -7.94 -34.73 18.69
N ARG A 616 -7.89 -33.46 18.28
CA ARG A 616 -6.97 -32.45 18.84
C ARG A 616 -7.44 -31.92 20.19
N SER A 617 -6.50 -31.43 20.99
CA SER A 617 -6.75 -30.84 22.32
C SER A 617 -5.68 -29.81 22.66
N LEU A 618 -6.05 -28.76 23.41
CA LEU A 618 -5.18 -27.63 23.74
C LEU A 618 -4.15 -27.96 24.85
N VAL A 619 -3.32 -28.97 24.60
CA VAL A 619 -2.14 -29.30 25.41
C VAL A 619 -0.92 -28.50 24.96
N ALA A 620 0.15 -28.52 25.75
CA ALA A 620 1.45 -27.99 25.31
C ALA A 620 1.98 -28.83 24.14
N MET A 621 2.45 -28.16 23.08
CA MET A 621 2.94 -28.75 21.84
C MET A 621 3.94 -27.79 21.18
N THR A 622 4.66 -28.24 20.16
CA THR A 622 5.51 -27.38 19.33
C THR A 622 4.74 -26.73 18.19
N LEU A 623 5.26 -25.62 17.64
CA LEU A 623 4.72 -25.04 16.41
C LEU A 623 4.95 -25.97 15.20
N ALA A 624 6.02 -26.76 15.17
CA ALA A 624 6.24 -27.76 14.11
C ALA A 624 5.08 -28.77 14.04
N GLU A 625 4.70 -29.36 15.18
CA GLU A 625 3.58 -30.29 15.28
C GLU A 625 2.26 -29.63 14.83
N LEU A 626 2.01 -28.37 15.23
CA LEU A 626 0.79 -27.64 14.86
C LEU A 626 0.70 -27.37 13.35
N LEU A 627 1.84 -27.07 12.70
CA LEU A 627 1.93 -26.84 11.26
C LEU A 627 1.79 -28.16 10.48
N GLN A 628 2.49 -29.22 10.89
CA GLN A 628 2.36 -30.57 10.31
C GLN A 628 0.92 -31.10 10.43
N ASP A 629 0.31 -30.95 11.61
CA ASP A 629 -1.10 -31.26 11.86
C ASP A 629 -2.02 -30.51 10.88
N SER A 630 -1.75 -29.23 10.64
CA SER A 630 -2.52 -28.38 9.72
C SER A 630 -2.35 -28.78 8.25
N GLY A 631 -1.42 -29.69 7.91
CA GLY A 631 -1.12 -30.16 6.57
C GLY A 631 -0.03 -29.37 5.84
N GLU A 632 0.84 -28.66 6.58
CA GLU A 632 1.96 -27.91 6.02
C GLU A 632 3.23 -28.78 5.89
N GLU A 633 4.08 -28.49 4.89
CA GLU A 633 5.25 -29.31 4.58
C GLU A 633 6.34 -29.29 5.67
N ASP A 634 7.17 -30.35 5.73
CA ASP A 634 8.37 -30.41 6.57
C ASP A 634 9.33 -29.24 6.30
N ALA A 635 9.44 -28.79 5.04
CA ALA A 635 10.28 -27.65 4.65
C ALA A 635 9.82 -26.30 5.23
N ILE A 636 8.59 -26.24 5.77
CA ILE A 636 8.02 -25.09 6.48
C ILE A 636 8.03 -25.32 7.99
N SER A 637 7.72 -26.53 8.46
CA SER A 637 7.49 -26.84 9.87
C SER A 637 8.76 -27.18 10.67
N GLN A 638 9.72 -27.91 10.09
CA GLN A 638 10.94 -28.38 10.79
C GLN A 638 11.79 -27.28 11.46
N PRO A 639 11.90 -26.04 10.93
CA PRO A 639 12.61 -24.96 11.63
C PRO A 639 12.00 -24.56 12.98
N PHE A 640 10.75 -24.96 13.26
CA PHE A 640 10.01 -24.62 14.47
C PHE A 640 9.94 -25.76 15.50
N SER A 641 10.65 -26.87 15.28
CA SER A 641 10.68 -28.03 16.20
C SER A 641 11.28 -27.71 17.58
N GLY A 642 11.96 -26.57 17.71
CA GLY A 642 12.45 -26.03 19.00
C GLY A 642 11.60 -24.88 19.57
N ILE A 643 10.39 -24.65 19.04
CA ILE A 643 9.47 -23.60 19.50
C ILE A 643 8.26 -24.23 20.20
N ASP A 644 8.21 -24.10 21.51
CA ASP A 644 7.15 -24.63 22.38
C ASP A 644 6.00 -23.62 22.54
N LEU A 645 4.76 -24.11 22.52
CA LEU A 645 3.52 -23.36 22.65
C LEU A 645 2.77 -23.75 23.91
N GLN A 646 2.32 -22.75 24.68
CA GLN A 646 1.49 -22.94 25.86
C GLN A 646 0.29 -21.99 25.84
N TRP A 647 -0.89 -22.56 25.68
CA TRP A 647 -2.17 -21.85 25.62
C TRP A 647 -2.58 -21.27 26.99
N ARG A 648 -3.16 -20.08 26.97
CA ARG A 648 -3.62 -19.35 28.16
C ARG A 648 -5.08 -18.88 27.97
N PRO A 649 -5.97 -19.11 28.95
CA PRO A 649 -5.75 -19.85 30.20
C PRO A 649 -5.50 -21.35 29.95
N THR A 650 -4.76 -22.02 30.83
CA THR A 650 -4.48 -23.46 30.74
C THR A 650 -5.70 -24.36 31.02
N SER A 651 -6.87 -23.75 31.19
CA SER A 651 -8.18 -24.41 31.28
C SER A 651 -9.00 -24.27 30.00
N ALA A 652 -8.46 -23.65 28.95
CA ALA A 652 -9.13 -23.52 27.66
C ALA A 652 -9.30 -24.91 27.01
N THR A 653 -10.54 -25.22 26.62
CA THR A 653 -10.94 -26.45 25.96
C THR A 653 -11.30 -26.22 24.48
N THR A 654 -11.67 -25.00 24.10
CA THR A 654 -11.88 -24.58 22.71
C THR A 654 -11.00 -23.38 22.33
N VAL A 655 -10.84 -23.12 21.02
CA VAL A 655 -10.00 -22.01 20.52
C VAL A 655 -10.56 -20.64 20.90
N GLU A 656 -11.88 -20.52 21.08
CA GLU A 656 -12.56 -19.31 21.54
C GLU A 656 -12.26 -18.97 23.00
N GLU A 657 -11.85 -19.97 23.81
CA GLU A 657 -11.44 -19.78 25.20
C GLU A 657 -9.98 -19.35 25.34
N VAL A 658 -9.14 -19.60 24.31
CA VAL A 658 -7.75 -19.13 24.25
C VAL A 658 -7.72 -17.61 24.06
N LYS A 659 -6.94 -16.94 24.91
CA LYS A 659 -6.75 -15.48 24.90
C LYS A 659 -5.30 -15.08 24.63
N GLU A 660 -4.37 -15.98 24.92
CA GLU A 660 -2.93 -15.78 24.81
C GLU A 660 -2.25 -17.12 24.53
N VAL A 661 -1.13 -17.08 23.81
CA VAL A 661 -0.15 -18.15 23.73
C VAL A 661 1.18 -17.64 24.27
N VAL A 662 1.81 -18.43 25.14
CA VAL A 662 3.22 -18.24 25.52
C VAL A 662 4.07 -19.08 24.58
N ILE A 663 4.96 -18.41 23.84
CA ILE A 663 5.82 -18.96 22.80
C ILE A 663 7.23 -19.01 23.35
N SER A 664 7.87 -20.18 23.43
CA SER A 664 9.21 -20.32 24.01
C SER A 664 10.19 -20.96 23.05
N GLY A 665 11.42 -20.47 23.01
CA GLY A 665 12.43 -20.92 22.04
C GLY A 665 13.82 -20.37 22.34
N VAL A 666 14.82 -20.75 21.53
CA VAL A 666 16.20 -20.26 21.66
C VAL A 666 16.44 -19.06 20.74
N TYR A 667 17.08 -18.02 21.28
CA TYR A 667 17.55 -16.85 20.55
C TYR A 667 18.85 -16.35 21.19
N ARG A 668 19.89 -16.09 20.37
CA ARG A 668 21.24 -15.67 20.84
C ARG A 668 21.80 -16.57 21.97
N ASP A 669 21.68 -17.88 21.78
CA ASP A 669 22.05 -18.95 22.74
C ASP A 669 21.28 -18.96 24.08
N GLU A 670 20.37 -18.01 24.32
CA GLU A 670 19.50 -17.96 25.50
C GLU A 670 18.10 -18.53 25.17
N ARG A 671 17.48 -19.24 26.11
CA ARG A 671 16.07 -19.66 25.97
C ARG A 671 15.15 -18.59 26.54
N ILE A 672 14.29 -18.04 25.68
CA ILE A 672 13.39 -16.93 25.98
C ILE A 672 11.93 -17.34 25.79
N SER A 673 11.01 -16.53 26.31
CA SER A 673 9.55 -16.69 26.14
C SER A 673 8.91 -15.36 25.75
N LEU A 674 7.95 -15.40 24.83
CA LEU A 674 7.14 -14.28 24.36
C LEU A 674 5.66 -14.56 24.68
N SER A 675 4.86 -13.52 24.87
CA SER A 675 3.41 -13.60 25.08
C SER A 675 2.67 -12.94 23.92
N LYS A 676 1.83 -13.69 23.21
CA LYS A 676 1.01 -13.18 22.11
C LYS A 676 -0.48 -13.39 22.36
N VAL A 677 -1.28 -12.33 22.18
CA VAL A 677 -2.75 -12.36 22.22
C VAL A 677 -3.32 -12.86 20.89
N ILE A 678 -4.42 -13.63 20.92
CA ILE A 678 -5.08 -14.29 19.75
C ILE A 678 -6.61 -14.13 19.79
#